data_AF-A0A813GIK6-F1
#
_entry.id   AF-A0A813GIK6-F1
#
_cell.length_a   1.000
_cell.length_b   1.000
_cell.length_c   1.000
_cell.angle_alpha   90.00
_cell.angle_beta   90.00
_cell.angle_gamma   90.00
#
_symmetry.space_group_name_H-M   'P 1'
#
loop_
_entity.id
_entity.type
_entity.pdbx_description
1 polymer ?
#
loop_
_entity_poly.entity_id
_entity_poly.type
_entity_poly.pdbx_seq_one_letter_code
_entity_poly.pdbx_strand_id
1 'polypeptide(L)'
;MKLVKTLAVVGLGCAAAEQPRRRSEVLGQVETEALGVVWRGNGSNSHELLEALELPKEFSWCDKDGVSYCTMSRNQHIPQYCGSCWAHGSISALGDRIKIARKGKGVDVNLAVQHVLNCGGIGSCYGGTVDGPYQWMHDISKKTGTGVAYETGNPYLACSSDSKEGFCEKIDTTCKPENVARTCGSFDKEGGACSGLSKYPHATVSDYGSISGADAMMKEIYQRGSISCGIDANPMLNYESGIITDKGSGVDHVISVVGWGNDAKVGMYWIVRNSWGEYWGEMGYLRVAKGALMVEEQCSWAVPGEFTAAETGNQVHCHEGGDNCKVTSKANVVVINMHFATGDSFGIYGDIMAATPHTKPKPEEDKIPVTILTGFLGSGKTTLLNYILQEQTGWKIAIIENEFGEVSIDDALLKQDKKNLAEKIVVMDNGCMCCTIRGDLLAGLEEIIAEIKKGSGIDCIMIETTGMADPVPIVRTFMSSPSVTAELRLDAVVAMADAKHLPARLDDQIEEGKVNEAYQQIAFADKVILNKLDLITTEEAIATKDRIREINKFAKVLPAVKGRVKLSEIFNIRAHDMTNFVNESDFEKEAVSEVAGHGGGHEGGHGHDENCTEEHGEGGHGGHGGGHGAHGEAASTGHGAGHGGGHGHGENRHDTRVNSFSIVREGEIVPRRLSAWMQSLGQLPADKGVVFRIKAILAVKDHPYKHVFHAVMDVSDEDDAGPWGPDEKKVSKIVFIGKSLDQKFLREGFEAIFE
;
A
#
# COMPACT_ATOMS: atom_id res chain seq x y z
N MET A 1 -74.03 11.34 49.02
CA MET A 1 -73.87 9.88 48.94
C MET A 1 -73.96 9.43 47.49
N LYS A 2 -72.89 8.88 46.92
CA LYS A 2 -72.91 7.74 45.98
C LYS A 2 -71.51 7.12 45.96
N LEU A 3 -71.44 5.81 45.87
CA LEU A 3 -70.30 5.03 46.37
C LEU A 3 -69.12 4.93 45.39
N VAL A 4 -67.94 4.84 45.99
CA VAL A 4 -66.68 4.41 45.38
C VAL A 4 -66.71 2.92 45.05
N LYS A 5 -66.12 2.53 43.91
CA LYS A 5 -65.24 1.34 43.85
C LYS A 5 -64.21 1.48 42.72
N THR A 6 -63.01 1.01 43.03
CA THR A 6 -61.73 1.36 42.39
C THR A 6 -61.48 0.65 41.06
N LEU A 7 -60.88 1.36 40.10
CA LEU A 7 -59.89 0.79 39.18
C LEU A 7 -58.66 1.69 39.18
N ALA A 8 -57.46 1.10 39.26
CA ALA A 8 -56.21 1.86 39.27
C ALA A 8 -55.80 2.24 37.84
N VAL A 9 -55.45 3.51 37.62
CA VAL A 9 -54.80 3.95 36.38
C VAL A 9 -53.30 4.03 36.66
N VAL A 10 -52.55 3.11 36.06
CA VAL A 10 -51.09 3.23 35.98
C VAL A 10 -50.77 4.34 34.97
N GLY A 11 -50.09 5.39 35.43
CA GLY A 11 -49.59 6.42 34.52
C GLY A 11 -48.44 5.86 33.69
N LEU A 12 -48.65 5.66 32.38
CA LEU A 12 -47.54 5.56 31.45
C LEU A 12 -46.93 6.96 31.32
N GLY A 13 -45.70 7.11 31.80
CA GLY A 13 -44.87 8.24 31.38
C GLY A 13 -44.56 8.07 29.90
N CYS A 14 -44.80 9.12 29.11
CA CYS A 14 -44.28 9.17 27.75
C CYS A 14 -42.75 9.20 27.82
N ALA A 15 -42.10 8.09 27.51
CA ALA A 15 -40.71 8.12 27.09
C ALA A 15 -40.64 8.99 25.83
N ALA A 16 -39.83 10.05 25.87
CA ALA A 16 -39.49 10.76 24.65
C ALA A 16 -38.75 9.77 23.74
N ALA A 17 -39.23 9.58 22.51
CA ALA A 17 -38.52 8.75 21.55
C ALA A 17 -37.16 9.39 21.28
N GLU A 18 -36.08 8.64 21.51
CA GLU A 18 -34.74 9.07 21.11
C GLU A 18 -34.73 9.33 19.60
N GLN A 19 -34.31 10.54 19.21
CA GLN A 19 -34.10 10.86 17.81
C GLN A 19 -33.03 9.90 17.26
N PRO A 20 -33.22 9.27 16.08
CA PRO A 20 -32.21 8.41 15.49
C PRO A 20 -30.94 9.23 15.26
N ARG A 21 -29.87 8.82 15.93
CA ARG A 21 -28.58 9.51 15.95
C ARG A 21 -27.96 9.59 14.56
N ARG A 22 -27.29 10.69 14.24
CA ARG A 22 -26.53 10.84 12.99
C ARG A 22 -25.49 9.72 12.86
N ARG A 23 -25.22 9.27 11.64
CA ARG A 23 -24.06 8.42 11.34
C ARG A 23 -22.78 9.22 11.65
N SER A 24 -21.85 8.63 12.41
CA SER A 24 -20.57 9.28 12.69
C SER A 24 -19.74 9.49 11.42
N GLU A 25 -19.13 10.67 11.31
CA GLU A 25 -18.06 10.99 10.37
C GLU A 25 -16.66 10.87 11.02
N VAL A 26 -16.60 10.45 12.28
CA VAL A 26 -15.38 10.17 13.04
C VAL A 26 -15.27 8.67 13.32
N LEU A 27 -14.11 8.11 12.98
CA LEU A 27 -13.75 6.72 13.26
C LEU A 27 -13.37 6.53 14.73
N GLY A 28 -13.69 5.36 15.29
CA GLY A 28 -13.27 4.97 16.63
C GLY A 28 -11.77 4.71 16.73
N GLN A 29 -11.27 4.47 17.95
CA GLN A 29 -9.86 4.18 18.19
C GLN A 29 -9.38 2.95 17.40
N VAL A 30 -10.09 1.83 17.48
CA VAL A 30 -9.72 0.57 16.79
C VAL A 30 -9.66 0.74 15.27
N GLU A 31 -10.63 1.47 14.70
CA GLU A 31 -10.67 1.77 13.27
C GLU A 31 -9.53 2.72 12.87
N THR A 32 -9.20 3.70 13.72
CA THR A 32 -8.07 4.62 13.51
C THR A 32 -6.73 3.89 13.52
N GLU A 33 -6.50 3.03 14.52
CA GLU A 33 -5.27 2.25 14.67
C GLU A 33 -5.11 1.21 13.55
N ALA A 34 -6.22 0.63 13.06
CA ALA A 34 -6.22 -0.26 11.89
C ALA A 34 -5.81 0.43 10.57
N LEU A 35 -5.90 1.77 10.49
CA LEU A 35 -5.38 2.56 9.38
C LEU A 35 -3.90 2.96 9.57
N GLY A 36 -3.22 2.43 10.59
CA GLY A 36 -1.83 2.76 10.92
C GLY A 36 -1.64 4.13 11.57
N VAL A 37 -2.73 4.78 11.99
CA VAL A 37 -2.69 6.06 12.71
C VAL A 37 -2.53 5.80 14.20
N VAL A 38 -1.54 6.42 14.83
CA VAL A 38 -1.36 6.35 16.29
C VAL A 38 -2.45 7.17 16.95
N TRP A 39 -3.36 6.53 17.69
CA TRP A 39 -4.42 7.22 18.42
C TRP A 39 -3.83 8.24 19.41
N ARG A 40 -4.21 9.52 19.30
CA ARG A 40 -3.63 10.63 20.07
C ARG A 40 -2.09 10.73 19.97
N GLY A 41 -1.53 10.32 18.83
CA GLY A 41 -0.10 10.33 18.57
C GLY A 41 0.54 11.72 18.54
N ASN A 42 1.77 11.81 19.04
CA ASN A 42 2.60 13.02 19.06
C ASN A 42 3.87 12.81 18.23
N GLY A 43 4.19 13.75 17.34
CA GLY A 43 5.46 13.78 16.61
C GLY A 43 6.64 14.22 17.47
N SER A 44 6.38 15.06 18.48
CA SER A 44 7.33 15.46 19.51
C SER A 44 6.62 15.97 20.77
N ASN A 45 7.39 16.37 21.79
CA ASN A 45 6.89 17.07 22.98
C ASN A 45 6.92 18.62 22.85
N SER A 46 6.84 19.16 21.63
CA SER A 46 6.98 20.61 21.40
C SER A 46 5.83 21.44 22.01
N HIS A 47 4.65 20.84 22.23
CA HIS A 47 3.52 21.50 22.89
C HIS A 47 3.81 21.76 24.38
N GLU A 48 4.37 20.77 25.07
CA GLU A 48 4.77 20.86 26.48
C GLU A 48 5.81 21.96 26.67
N LEU A 49 6.74 22.08 25.72
CA LEU A 49 7.81 23.09 25.68
C LEU A 49 7.34 24.52 25.33
N LEU A 50 6.09 24.72 24.88
CA LEU A 50 5.53 26.07 24.71
C LEU A 50 5.53 26.84 26.03
N GLU A 51 5.69 28.17 25.97
CA GLU A 51 5.82 29.00 27.17
C GLU A 51 4.53 28.98 28.02
N ALA A 52 4.70 29.07 29.34
CA ALA A 52 3.59 29.33 30.26
C ALA A 52 3.29 30.83 30.24
N LEU A 53 2.22 31.21 29.55
CA LEU A 53 1.81 32.61 29.35
C LEU A 53 0.50 32.90 30.09
N GLU A 54 0.33 34.13 30.58
CA GLU A 54 -1.00 34.62 30.94
C GLU A 54 -1.81 34.82 29.65
N LEU A 55 -2.89 34.06 29.51
CA LEU A 55 -3.73 34.05 28.32
C LEU A 55 -4.83 35.12 28.45
N PRO A 56 -5.15 35.86 27.36
CA PRO A 56 -6.21 36.85 27.38
C PRO A 56 -7.59 36.19 27.59
N LYS A 57 -8.55 36.95 28.15
CA LYS A 57 -9.93 36.48 28.36
C LYS A 57 -10.67 36.17 27.06
N GLU A 58 -10.29 36.84 25.98
CA GLU A 58 -10.86 36.70 24.65
C GLU A 58 -9.74 36.77 23.62
N PHE A 59 -9.83 35.97 22.57
CA PHE A 59 -8.82 35.89 21.51
C PHE A 59 -9.41 35.22 20.27
N SER A 60 -9.09 35.72 19.08
CA SER A 60 -9.48 35.10 17.82
C SER A 60 -8.40 35.30 16.77
N TRP A 61 -8.02 34.24 16.06
CA TRP A 61 -7.21 34.40 14.85
C TRP A 61 -7.99 35.01 13.68
N CYS A 62 -9.33 34.99 13.72
CA CYS A 62 -10.14 35.64 12.69
C CYS A 62 -10.17 37.17 12.82
N ASP A 63 -9.77 37.73 13.97
CA ASP A 63 -9.49 39.16 14.15
C ASP A 63 -8.41 39.33 15.22
N LYS A 64 -7.14 39.35 14.79
CA LYS A 64 -6.00 39.66 15.64
C LYS A 64 -5.41 41.00 15.21
N ASP A 65 -5.56 42.00 16.08
CA ASP A 65 -5.10 43.38 15.85
C ASP A 65 -5.67 44.01 14.56
N GLY A 66 -6.91 43.68 14.19
CA GLY A 66 -7.55 44.14 12.94
C GLY A 66 -7.17 43.34 11.70
N VAL A 67 -6.43 42.23 11.84
CA VAL A 67 -6.00 41.36 10.74
C VAL A 67 -6.63 39.98 10.91
N SER A 68 -7.33 39.52 9.88
CA SER A 68 -7.90 38.17 9.85
C SER A 68 -6.87 37.16 9.32
N TYR A 69 -6.50 36.21 10.16
CA TYR A 69 -5.66 35.06 9.83
C TYR A 69 -6.44 33.80 9.51
N CYS A 70 -7.77 33.86 9.61
CA CYS A 70 -8.65 32.80 9.15
C CYS A 70 -8.64 32.74 7.62
N THR A 71 -8.52 31.52 7.10
CA THR A 71 -8.73 31.17 5.68
C THR A 71 -10.22 30.97 5.39
N MET A 72 -10.58 30.80 4.12
CA MET A 72 -11.98 30.72 3.68
C MET A 72 -12.78 29.62 4.41
N SER A 73 -14.05 29.89 4.68
CA SER A 73 -15.01 28.86 5.08
C SER A 73 -15.23 27.86 3.93
N ARG A 74 -15.54 26.60 4.26
CA ARG A 74 -15.69 25.50 3.29
C ARG A 74 -17.01 24.76 3.51
N ASN A 75 -17.45 24.01 2.49
CA ASN A 75 -18.64 23.16 2.55
C ASN A 75 -18.35 21.75 2.02
N GLN A 76 -18.37 20.75 2.91
CA GLN A 76 -18.16 19.33 2.59
C GLN A 76 -19.39 18.67 1.94
N HIS A 77 -20.57 19.27 2.04
CA HIS A 77 -21.84 18.65 1.60
C HIS A 77 -22.17 18.90 0.12
N ILE A 78 -21.28 19.57 -0.62
CA ILE A 78 -21.45 19.88 -2.04
C ILE A 78 -20.16 19.55 -2.82
N PRO A 79 -20.25 19.12 -4.10
CA PRO A 79 -21.45 18.98 -4.93
C PRO A 79 -22.42 17.86 -4.53
N GLN A 80 -22.01 16.89 -3.71
CA GLN A 80 -22.87 15.91 -3.04
C GLN A 80 -22.39 15.69 -1.60
N TYR A 81 -23.18 14.96 -0.81
CA TYR A 81 -22.82 14.64 0.56
C TYR A 81 -21.56 13.77 0.63
N CYS A 82 -20.55 14.26 1.37
CA CYS A 82 -19.34 13.55 1.71
C CYS A 82 -18.99 13.86 3.18
N GLY A 83 -18.82 12.83 4.01
CA GLY A 83 -18.49 12.93 5.43
C GLY A 83 -17.02 13.22 5.69
N SER A 84 -16.48 14.29 5.10
CA SER A 84 -15.05 14.63 5.15
C SER A 84 -14.71 15.79 6.09
N CYS A 85 -15.48 15.96 7.18
CA CYS A 85 -15.23 16.97 8.20
C CYS A 85 -13.82 16.87 8.80
N TRP A 86 -13.34 15.64 8.98
CA TRP A 86 -12.02 15.29 9.51
C TRP A 86 -10.88 15.90 8.68
N ALA A 87 -10.97 15.83 7.36
CA ALA A 87 -10.01 16.44 6.45
C ALA A 87 -10.18 17.98 6.38
N HIS A 88 -11.42 18.47 6.42
CA HIS A 88 -11.72 19.90 6.36
C HIS A 88 -11.21 20.67 7.57
N GLY A 89 -11.46 20.16 8.79
CA GLY A 89 -11.00 20.76 10.04
C GLY A 89 -9.47 20.87 10.08
N SER A 90 -8.77 19.77 9.78
CA SER A 90 -7.31 19.74 9.76
C SER A 90 -6.70 20.66 8.70
N ILE A 91 -7.26 20.68 7.48
CA ILE A 91 -6.76 21.52 6.38
C ILE A 91 -7.02 23.00 6.64
N SER A 92 -8.19 23.35 7.17
CA SER A 92 -8.54 24.74 7.50
C SER A 92 -7.65 25.29 8.61
N ALA A 93 -7.42 24.50 9.67
CA ALA A 93 -6.50 24.87 10.74
C ALA A 93 -5.05 25.02 10.24
N LEU A 94 -4.55 24.12 9.38
CA LEU A 94 -3.20 24.25 8.81
C LEU A 94 -3.06 25.45 7.87
N GLY A 95 -4.09 25.76 7.07
CA GLY A 95 -4.15 26.95 6.23
C GLY A 95 -4.08 28.24 7.04
N ASP A 96 -4.83 28.32 8.14
CA ASP A 96 -4.74 29.43 9.10
C ASP A 96 -3.31 29.57 9.66
N ARG A 97 -2.69 28.45 10.11
CA ARG A 97 -1.31 28.44 10.62
C ARG A 97 -0.29 28.94 9.61
N ILE A 98 -0.44 28.59 8.32
CA ILE A 98 0.40 29.12 7.25
C ILE A 98 0.19 30.64 7.07
N LYS A 99 -1.07 31.11 7.10
CA LYS A 99 -1.41 32.54 7.02
C LYS A 99 -0.83 33.34 8.19
N ILE A 100 -0.82 32.76 9.40
CA ILE A 100 -0.18 33.29 10.61
C ILE A 100 1.34 33.40 10.42
N ALA A 101 2.01 32.31 9.99
CA ALA A 101 3.46 32.29 9.76
C ALA A 101 3.89 33.35 8.73
N ARG A 102 3.06 33.58 7.70
CA ARG A 102 3.24 34.59 6.65
C ARG A 102 2.85 36.02 7.07
N LYS A 103 2.32 36.21 8.28
CA LYS A 103 1.82 37.50 8.81
C LYS A 103 0.76 38.14 7.89
N GLY A 104 -0.12 37.31 7.31
CA GLY A 104 -1.20 37.75 6.41
C GLY A 104 -0.72 38.33 5.06
N LYS A 105 0.53 38.08 4.65
CA LYS A 105 1.08 38.58 3.38
C LYS A 105 0.67 37.71 2.19
N GLY A 106 0.56 38.35 1.03
CA GLY A 106 0.34 37.69 -0.26
C GLY A 106 -1.07 37.13 -0.43
N VAL A 107 -1.25 36.26 -1.43
CA VAL A 107 -2.50 35.52 -1.64
C VAL A 107 -2.61 34.41 -0.60
N ASP A 108 -3.83 34.13 -0.12
CA ASP A 108 -4.10 33.05 0.84
C ASP A 108 -3.72 31.67 0.27
N VAL A 109 -3.05 30.87 1.10
CA VAL A 109 -2.70 29.48 0.79
C VAL A 109 -3.87 28.59 1.17
N ASN A 110 -4.57 28.08 0.16
CA ASN A 110 -5.65 27.11 0.32
C ASN A 110 -5.12 25.72 -0.07
N LEU A 111 -5.07 24.79 0.89
CA LEU A 111 -4.60 23.42 0.67
C LEU A 111 -5.74 22.53 0.14
N ALA A 112 -5.40 21.53 -0.68
CA ALA A 112 -6.37 20.63 -1.30
C ALA A 112 -6.92 19.59 -0.30
N VAL A 113 -8.18 19.74 0.10
CA VAL A 113 -8.88 18.69 0.89
C VAL A 113 -8.99 17.39 0.08
N GLN A 114 -9.20 17.50 -1.23
CA GLN A 114 -9.33 16.34 -2.11
C GLN A 114 -8.05 15.49 -2.16
N HIS A 115 -6.87 16.11 -2.01
CA HIS A 115 -5.62 15.36 -1.97
C HIS A 115 -5.51 14.49 -0.69
N VAL A 116 -6.01 14.98 0.45
CA VAL A 116 -6.10 14.19 1.69
C VAL A 116 -7.08 13.03 1.53
N LEU A 117 -8.23 13.25 0.89
CA LEU A 117 -9.21 12.19 0.62
C LEU A 117 -8.68 11.12 -0.34
N ASN A 118 -7.95 11.52 -1.40
CA ASN A 118 -7.44 10.61 -2.41
C ASN A 118 -6.25 9.77 -1.91
N CYS A 119 -5.35 10.37 -1.11
CA CYS A 119 -4.03 9.82 -0.81
C CYS A 119 -3.74 9.61 0.69
N GLY A 120 -4.65 10.02 1.58
CA GLY A 120 -4.48 9.93 3.02
C GLY A 120 -4.39 8.49 3.54
N GLY A 121 -5.33 7.63 3.13
CA GLY A 121 -5.50 6.30 3.75
C GLY A 121 -6.05 6.34 5.19
N ILE A 122 -6.51 7.50 5.64
CA ILE A 122 -6.84 7.84 7.05
C ILE A 122 -8.33 8.20 7.26
N GLY A 123 -9.16 7.81 6.30
CA GLY A 123 -10.58 8.13 6.21
C GLY A 123 -11.05 8.25 4.75
N SER A 124 -12.36 8.42 4.56
CA SER A 124 -13.02 8.63 3.27
C SER A 124 -14.23 9.57 3.40
N CYS A 125 -15.12 9.64 2.39
CA CYS A 125 -16.43 10.28 2.52
C CYS A 125 -17.37 9.56 3.50
N TYR A 126 -16.98 8.40 4.05
CA TYR A 126 -17.71 7.64 5.05
C TYR A 126 -17.24 7.86 6.49
N GLY A 127 -16.34 8.81 6.69
CA GLY A 127 -15.76 9.20 7.97
C GLY A 127 -14.23 9.03 8.00
N GLY A 128 -13.59 9.57 9.02
CA GLY A 128 -12.14 9.54 9.14
C GLY A 128 -11.62 9.88 10.54
N THR A 129 -10.31 10.07 10.63
CA THR A 129 -9.59 10.17 11.91
C THR A 129 -9.33 11.63 12.32
N VAL A 130 -9.33 11.92 13.63
CA VAL A 130 -9.04 13.29 14.14
C VAL A 130 -7.53 13.60 14.11
N ASP A 131 -6.69 12.62 14.44
CA ASP A 131 -5.23 12.79 14.54
C ASP A 131 -4.49 12.45 13.23
N GLY A 132 -5.03 11.53 12.43
CA GLY A 132 -4.38 10.98 11.24
C GLY A 132 -4.00 12.00 10.15
N PRO A 133 -4.77 13.08 9.89
CA PRO A 133 -4.41 14.06 8.87
C PRO A 133 -3.01 14.63 9.07
N TYR A 134 -2.65 15.00 10.30
CA TYR A 134 -1.33 15.59 10.55
C TYR A 134 -0.20 14.56 10.63
N GLN A 135 -0.49 13.34 11.07
CA GLN A 135 0.45 12.22 10.98
C GLN A 135 0.82 11.93 9.52
N TRP A 136 -0.18 11.76 8.65
CA TRP A 136 0.02 11.56 7.23
C TRP A 136 0.75 12.76 6.58
N MET A 137 0.33 14.01 6.84
CA MET A 137 0.98 15.20 6.26
C MET A 137 2.46 15.33 6.67
N HIS A 138 2.80 15.00 7.92
CA HIS A 138 4.17 14.97 8.41
C HIS A 138 4.98 13.84 7.74
N ASP A 139 4.39 12.65 7.62
CA ASP A 139 5.05 11.49 7.04
C ASP A 139 5.35 11.66 5.56
N ILE A 140 4.41 12.21 4.77
CA ILE A 140 4.67 12.52 3.36
C ILE A 140 5.77 13.59 3.25
N SER A 141 5.73 14.62 4.11
CA SER A 141 6.75 15.68 4.16
C SER A 141 8.16 15.11 4.34
N LYS A 142 8.32 14.09 5.20
CA LYS A 142 9.59 13.39 5.41
C LYS A 142 9.94 12.38 4.31
N LYS A 143 8.97 11.63 3.77
CA LYS A 143 9.20 10.54 2.80
C LYS A 143 9.41 11.04 1.36
N THR A 144 8.86 12.20 1.01
CA THR A 144 8.85 12.72 -0.37
C THR A 144 9.58 14.05 -0.52
N GLY A 145 9.75 14.82 0.56
CA GLY A 145 10.20 16.22 0.49
C GLY A 145 9.16 17.17 -0.12
N THR A 146 7.92 16.70 -0.29
CA THR A 146 6.77 17.48 -0.74
C THR A 146 5.65 17.37 0.27
N GLY A 147 4.68 18.28 0.22
CA GLY A 147 3.56 18.30 1.16
C GLY A 147 2.19 18.24 0.48
N VAL A 148 1.16 18.71 1.18
CA VAL A 148 -0.19 18.78 0.63
C VAL A 148 -0.24 19.83 -0.47
N ALA A 149 -0.59 19.40 -1.69
CA ALA A 149 -0.88 20.28 -2.82
C ALA A 149 -1.92 21.37 -2.49
N TYR A 150 -1.88 22.48 -3.23
CA TYR A 150 -2.88 23.54 -3.09
C TYR A 150 -4.19 23.18 -3.83
N GLU A 151 -5.30 23.72 -3.33
CA GLU A 151 -6.67 23.50 -3.81
C GLU A 151 -6.81 23.71 -5.33
N THR A 152 -6.04 24.66 -5.90
CA THR A 152 -6.03 24.95 -7.34
C THR A 152 -5.45 23.83 -8.20
N GLY A 153 -4.65 22.92 -7.62
CA GLY A 153 -4.14 21.73 -8.30
C GLY A 153 -5.05 20.50 -8.16
N ASN A 154 -5.89 20.45 -7.13
CA ASN A 154 -6.86 19.38 -6.91
C ASN A 154 -8.07 19.89 -6.13
N PRO A 155 -9.07 20.50 -6.81
CA PRO A 155 -10.25 21.06 -6.16
C PRO A 155 -11.10 20.00 -5.48
N TYR A 156 -11.84 20.39 -4.44
CA TYR A 156 -12.77 19.52 -3.75
C TYR A 156 -13.89 19.00 -4.67
N LEU A 157 -14.02 17.67 -4.74
CA LEU A 157 -15.00 16.95 -5.56
C LEU A 157 -16.12 16.30 -4.73
N ALA A 158 -16.00 16.30 -3.40
CA ALA A 158 -16.86 15.56 -2.47
C ALA A 158 -16.97 14.05 -2.79
N CYS A 159 -15.83 13.43 -3.12
CA CYS A 159 -15.72 11.99 -3.42
C CYS A 159 -14.49 11.36 -2.76
N SER A 160 -14.56 10.05 -2.55
CA SER A 160 -13.47 9.13 -2.22
C SER A 160 -13.62 7.86 -3.06
N SER A 161 -12.62 6.98 -3.07
CA SER A 161 -12.56 5.81 -3.98
C SER A 161 -13.59 4.72 -3.67
N ASP A 162 -14.15 4.72 -2.47
CA ASP A 162 -15.23 3.87 -1.96
C ASP A 162 -16.63 4.51 -2.11
N SER A 163 -16.70 5.82 -2.35
CA SER A 163 -17.94 6.59 -2.40
C SER A 163 -18.70 6.37 -3.70
N LYS A 164 -20.02 6.17 -3.58
CA LYS A 164 -20.95 5.92 -4.69
C LYS A 164 -21.98 7.02 -4.90
N GLU A 165 -21.88 8.08 -4.10
CA GLU A 165 -22.83 9.19 -4.08
C GLU A 165 -22.68 10.09 -5.32
N GLY A 166 -23.80 10.55 -5.88
CA GLY A 166 -23.80 11.56 -6.96
C GLY A 166 -23.06 11.10 -8.22
N PHE A 167 -21.88 11.70 -8.48
CA PHE A 167 -21.03 11.34 -9.62
C PHE A 167 -19.76 10.57 -9.23
N CYS A 168 -19.57 10.19 -7.96
CA CYS A 168 -18.35 9.54 -7.50
C CYS A 168 -18.05 8.22 -8.22
N GLU A 169 -19.07 7.40 -8.54
CA GLU A 169 -18.92 6.17 -9.34
C GLU A 169 -18.35 6.40 -10.76
N LYS A 170 -18.37 7.65 -11.26
CA LYS A 170 -17.94 8.01 -12.62
C LYS A 170 -16.58 8.69 -12.67
N ILE A 171 -15.92 8.87 -11.52
CA ILE A 171 -14.61 9.52 -11.44
C ILE A 171 -13.60 8.66 -10.68
N ASP A 172 -12.36 8.66 -11.17
CA ASP A 172 -11.25 8.03 -10.48
C ASP A 172 -10.68 9.01 -9.44
N THR A 173 -10.78 8.66 -8.16
CA THR A 173 -10.22 9.38 -7.00
C THR A 173 -9.06 8.65 -6.33
N THR A 174 -8.56 7.56 -6.93
CA THR A 174 -7.42 6.81 -6.38
C THR A 174 -6.15 7.68 -6.31
N CYS A 175 -5.21 7.33 -5.42
CA CYS A 175 -3.95 8.08 -5.27
C CYS A 175 -2.99 7.87 -6.44
N LYS A 176 -3.27 8.54 -7.56
CA LYS A 176 -2.40 8.68 -8.73
C LYS A 176 -1.94 10.13 -8.88
N PRO A 177 -0.89 10.44 -9.66
CA PRO A 177 -0.37 11.81 -9.75
C PRO A 177 -1.40 12.86 -10.21
N GLU A 178 -2.32 12.49 -11.11
CA GLU A 178 -3.44 13.35 -11.55
C GLU A 178 -4.45 13.70 -10.44
N ASN A 179 -4.44 12.91 -9.36
CA ASN A 179 -5.30 13.03 -8.20
C ASN A 179 -4.52 13.51 -6.95
N VAL A 180 -3.23 13.83 -7.12
CA VAL A 180 -2.41 14.61 -6.18
C VAL A 180 -2.49 16.09 -6.55
N ALA A 181 -2.10 16.41 -7.79
CA ALA A 181 -2.27 17.71 -8.41
C ALA A 181 -2.25 17.56 -9.95
N ARG A 182 -3.17 18.24 -10.65
CA ARG A 182 -3.27 18.21 -12.12
C ARG A 182 -3.51 19.57 -12.75
N THR A 183 -3.29 19.63 -14.06
CA THR A 183 -3.82 20.64 -14.97
C THR A 183 -4.39 19.94 -16.20
N CYS A 184 -5.25 20.61 -16.98
CA CYS A 184 -5.82 20.07 -18.21
C CYS A 184 -5.81 21.17 -19.29
N GLY A 185 -5.42 20.83 -20.52
CA GLY A 185 -5.35 21.80 -21.63
C GLY A 185 -6.70 22.08 -22.28
N SER A 186 -6.86 23.26 -22.87
CA SER A 186 -8.10 23.66 -23.56
C SER A 186 -8.23 23.07 -24.98
N PHE A 187 -9.36 22.36 -25.23
CA PHE A 187 -9.82 21.79 -26.52
C PHE A 187 -8.87 20.74 -27.16
N ASP A 188 -9.29 19.70 -27.90
CA ASP A 188 -10.46 19.48 -28.75
C ASP A 188 -11.20 18.15 -28.41
N LYS A 189 -12.52 18.08 -28.22
CA LYS A 189 -13.54 19.13 -28.16
C LYS A 189 -14.11 19.19 -26.74
N GLU A 190 -13.46 20.02 -25.93
CA GLU A 190 -13.95 20.56 -24.64
C GLU A 190 -13.80 19.68 -23.38
N GLY A 191 -12.84 18.74 -23.41
CA GLY A 191 -12.36 18.02 -22.21
C GLY A 191 -10.89 17.62 -22.35
N GLY A 192 -10.04 18.57 -22.76
CA GLY A 192 -8.68 18.31 -23.23
C GLY A 192 -7.77 17.62 -22.19
N ALA A 193 -6.71 16.98 -22.68
CA ALA A 193 -5.91 16.03 -21.91
C ALA A 193 -5.41 16.62 -20.57
N CYS A 194 -5.70 15.93 -19.48
CA CYS A 194 -5.17 16.23 -18.17
C CYS A 194 -3.76 15.65 -17.98
N SER A 195 -2.99 16.25 -17.08
CA SER A 195 -1.66 15.78 -16.71
C SER A 195 -1.44 15.97 -15.21
N GLY A 196 -1.01 14.90 -14.52
CA GLY A 196 -0.52 15.00 -13.15
C GLY A 196 0.78 15.79 -13.09
N LEU A 197 0.96 16.63 -12.07
CA LEU A 197 2.08 17.57 -11.96
C LEU A 197 3.24 16.98 -11.14
N SER A 198 4.46 17.05 -11.69
CA SER A 198 5.71 16.66 -11.00
C SER A 198 6.22 17.71 -10.01
N LYS A 199 5.75 18.95 -10.16
CA LYS A 199 6.04 20.10 -9.31
C LYS A 199 4.77 20.94 -9.21
N TYR A 200 4.34 21.22 -7.99
CA TYR A 200 3.10 21.95 -7.72
C TYR A 200 3.24 22.73 -6.40
N PRO A 201 2.49 23.82 -6.21
CA PRO A 201 2.45 24.54 -4.94
C PRO A 201 1.95 23.61 -3.83
N HIS A 202 2.66 23.56 -2.72
CA HIS A 202 2.36 22.66 -1.61
C HIS A 202 2.80 23.23 -0.25
N ALA A 203 2.33 22.62 0.83
CA ALA A 203 2.77 22.89 2.19
C ALA A 203 3.07 21.61 2.97
N THR A 204 4.24 21.57 3.62
CA THR A 204 4.70 20.46 4.46
C THR A 204 4.34 20.69 5.93
N VAL A 205 4.43 19.64 6.75
CA VAL A 205 4.29 19.68 8.20
C VAL A 205 5.60 19.23 8.84
N SER A 206 6.13 20.04 9.74
CA SER A 206 7.42 19.79 10.41
C SER A 206 7.27 19.02 11.73
N ASP A 207 6.14 19.18 12.42
CA ASP A 207 5.80 18.53 13.68
C ASP A 207 4.27 18.50 13.88
N TYR A 208 3.78 17.61 14.73
CA TYR A 208 2.34 17.47 15.03
C TYR A 208 2.11 16.89 16.43
N GLY A 209 0.86 16.96 16.90
CA GLY A 209 0.43 16.21 18.07
C GLY A 209 -1.05 16.31 18.39
N SER A 210 -1.42 15.69 19.50
CA SER A 210 -2.76 15.61 20.06
C SER A 210 -2.80 16.25 21.45
N ILE A 211 -3.88 16.95 21.76
CA ILE A 211 -4.14 17.63 23.04
C ILE A 211 -5.60 17.48 23.45
N SER A 212 -5.87 17.65 24.74
CA SER A 212 -7.21 17.66 25.32
C SER A 212 -7.28 18.62 26.50
N GLY A 213 -8.49 19.06 26.85
CA GLY A 213 -8.76 20.05 27.88
C GLY A 213 -8.46 21.49 27.43
N ALA A 214 -9.33 22.42 27.87
CA ALA A 214 -9.25 23.81 27.47
C ALA A 214 -7.88 24.48 27.63
N ASP A 215 -7.16 24.21 28.73
CA ASP A 215 -5.95 24.96 29.05
C ASP A 215 -4.82 24.63 28.04
N ALA A 216 -4.72 23.37 27.60
CA ALA A 216 -3.80 22.95 26.53
C ALA A 216 -4.23 23.54 25.18
N MET A 217 -5.53 23.49 24.86
CA MET A 217 -6.08 24.07 23.63
C MET A 217 -5.81 25.58 23.52
N MET A 218 -6.08 26.36 24.58
CA MET A 218 -5.82 27.80 24.57
C MET A 218 -4.32 28.09 24.42
N LYS A 219 -3.45 27.34 25.11
CA LYS A 219 -1.98 27.46 25.01
C LYS A 219 -1.51 27.25 23.56
N GLU A 220 -1.99 26.18 22.92
CA GLU A 220 -1.65 25.83 21.54
C GLU A 220 -2.20 26.86 20.54
N ILE A 221 -3.48 27.23 20.66
CA ILE A 221 -4.15 28.19 19.79
C ILE A 221 -3.42 29.54 19.86
N TYR A 222 -3.16 30.07 21.05
CA TYR A 222 -2.57 31.40 21.22
C TYR A 222 -1.18 31.53 20.57
N GLN A 223 -0.34 30.50 20.75
CA GLN A 223 1.06 30.55 20.36
C GLN A 223 1.29 30.11 18.90
N ARG A 224 0.51 29.14 18.39
CA ARG A 224 0.80 28.50 17.09
C ARG A 224 -0.33 28.52 16.07
N GLY A 225 -1.57 28.89 16.43
CA GLY A 225 -2.69 29.01 15.50
C GLY A 225 -3.82 28.01 15.72
N SER A 226 -4.88 28.10 14.92
CA SER A 226 -6.08 27.23 14.97
C SER A 226 -5.73 25.73 15.09
N ILE A 227 -6.59 24.95 15.77
CA ILE A 227 -6.44 23.50 15.96
C ILE A 227 -7.66 22.75 15.42
N SER A 228 -7.50 21.47 15.08
CA SER A 228 -8.61 20.60 14.68
C SER A 228 -9.15 19.86 15.90
N CYS A 229 -10.46 19.74 16.11
CA CYS A 229 -11.03 19.01 17.26
C CYS A 229 -12.26 18.19 16.87
N GLY A 230 -12.46 17.06 17.57
CA GLY A 230 -13.72 16.32 17.53
C GLY A 230 -14.86 17.09 18.22
N ILE A 231 -16.10 16.87 17.79
CA ILE A 231 -17.32 17.47 18.36
C ILE A 231 -18.52 16.53 18.19
N ASP A 232 -19.52 16.63 19.05
CA ASP A 232 -20.86 16.06 18.81
C ASP A 232 -21.68 17.03 17.95
N ALA A 233 -21.96 16.65 16.70
CA ALA A 233 -22.73 17.47 15.77
C ALA A 233 -24.25 17.44 16.01
N ASN A 234 -24.79 16.45 16.72
CA ASN A 234 -26.25 16.27 16.83
C ASN A 234 -26.96 17.50 17.42
N PRO A 235 -26.48 18.16 18.50
CA PRO A 235 -27.13 19.34 19.05
C PRO A 235 -26.95 20.61 18.19
N MET A 236 -25.99 20.63 17.28
CA MET A 236 -25.67 21.80 16.43
C MET A 236 -26.25 21.74 15.02
N LEU A 237 -26.92 20.65 14.59
CA LEU A 237 -27.45 20.51 13.22
C LEU A 237 -28.23 21.74 12.74
N ASN A 238 -29.15 22.25 13.57
CA ASN A 238 -30.00 23.42 13.27
C ASN A 238 -29.51 24.71 13.97
N TYR A 239 -28.20 24.83 14.23
CA TYR A 239 -27.65 26.04 14.85
C TYR A 239 -27.66 27.23 13.88
N GLU A 240 -28.26 28.33 14.33
CA GLU A 240 -28.28 29.61 13.61
C GLU A 240 -27.38 30.65 14.30
N SER A 241 -27.47 30.79 15.63
CA SER A 241 -26.67 31.72 16.42
C SER A 241 -26.73 31.42 17.92
N GLY A 242 -25.88 32.08 18.70
CA GLY A 242 -25.85 31.99 20.17
C GLY A 242 -24.69 31.12 20.67
N ILE A 243 -24.76 30.65 21.93
CA ILE A 243 -23.72 29.80 22.53
C ILE A 243 -24.36 28.46 22.92
N ILE A 244 -23.90 27.36 22.34
CA ILE A 244 -24.38 26.02 22.68
C ILE A 244 -23.77 25.58 24.02
N THR A 245 -24.61 25.07 24.92
CA THR A 245 -24.24 24.62 26.27
C THR A 245 -24.49 23.13 26.50
N ASP A 246 -25.13 22.43 25.56
CA ASP A 246 -25.36 21.00 25.58
C ASP A 246 -24.04 20.23 25.72
N LYS A 247 -24.03 19.21 26.59
CA LYS A 247 -22.80 18.44 26.86
C LYS A 247 -22.33 17.61 25.67
N GLY A 248 -23.22 17.33 24.72
CA GLY A 248 -23.01 16.25 23.76
C GLY A 248 -23.14 14.88 24.43
N SER A 249 -22.96 13.86 23.62
CA SER A 249 -23.25 12.46 23.90
C SER A 249 -22.24 11.51 23.26
N GLY A 250 -21.42 12.00 22.32
CA GLY A 250 -20.35 11.29 21.64
C GLY A 250 -19.81 12.12 20.47
N VAL A 251 -18.50 12.13 20.28
CA VAL A 251 -17.85 12.79 19.14
C VAL A 251 -18.24 12.05 17.85
N ASP A 252 -18.80 12.77 16.89
CA ASP A 252 -19.27 12.21 15.61
C ASP A 252 -18.89 13.07 14.39
N HIS A 253 -18.16 14.16 14.62
CA HIS A 253 -17.82 15.19 13.64
C HIS A 253 -16.49 15.88 14.01
N VAL A 254 -15.89 16.65 13.09
CA VAL A 254 -14.62 17.38 13.30
C VAL A 254 -14.74 18.82 12.84
N ILE A 255 -14.15 19.75 13.60
CA ILE A 255 -14.19 21.20 13.39
C ILE A 255 -12.79 21.82 13.56
N SER A 256 -12.65 23.12 13.28
CA SER A 256 -11.45 23.90 13.61
C SER A 256 -11.75 24.92 14.71
N VAL A 257 -11.00 24.92 15.80
CA VAL A 257 -11.12 25.90 16.89
C VAL A 257 -10.10 27.02 16.64
N VAL A 258 -10.60 28.25 16.47
CA VAL A 258 -9.81 29.42 16.02
C VAL A 258 -9.54 30.45 17.12
N GLY A 259 -10.15 30.26 18.31
CA GLY A 259 -10.11 31.21 19.41
C GLY A 259 -11.16 30.93 20.48
N TRP A 260 -11.35 31.89 21.38
CA TRP A 260 -12.34 31.87 22.45
C TRP A 260 -12.82 33.29 22.79
N GLY A 261 -14.01 33.40 23.38
CA GLY A 261 -14.54 34.63 23.97
C GLY A 261 -15.11 34.37 25.36
N ASN A 262 -15.63 35.42 26.01
CA ASN A 262 -16.20 35.30 27.35
C ASN A 262 -17.58 36.00 27.44
N ASP A 263 -18.64 35.20 27.55
CA ASP A 263 -19.98 35.73 27.84
C ASP A 263 -20.20 35.98 29.35
N ALA A 264 -21.04 36.95 29.69
CA ALA A 264 -21.32 37.34 31.07
C ALA A 264 -22.17 36.33 31.86
N LYS A 265 -22.88 35.42 31.18
CA LYS A 265 -23.76 34.40 31.80
C LYS A 265 -23.19 32.99 31.65
N VAL A 266 -22.69 32.65 30.46
CA VAL A 266 -22.16 31.32 30.12
C VAL A 266 -20.68 31.19 30.49
N GLY A 267 -19.94 32.31 30.57
CA GLY A 267 -18.49 32.31 30.76
C GLY A 267 -17.75 32.08 29.44
N MET A 268 -16.61 31.39 29.52
CA MET A 268 -15.77 31.10 28.35
C MET A 268 -16.53 30.24 27.32
N TYR A 269 -16.40 30.62 26.05
CA TYR A 269 -16.84 29.83 24.90
C TYR A 269 -15.75 29.77 23.83
N TRP A 270 -15.68 28.66 23.11
CA TRP A 270 -14.87 28.46 21.92
C TRP A 270 -15.47 29.14 20.71
N ILE A 271 -14.62 29.71 19.85
CA ILE A 271 -14.97 30.17 18.51
C ILE A 271 -14.56 29.06 17.54
N VAL A 272 -15.52 28.49 16.84
CA VAL A 272 -15.37 27.25 16.09
C VAL A 272 -15.78 27.45 14.64
N ARG A 273 -14.91 27.10 13.68
CA ARG A 273 -15.23 27.01 12.24
C ARG A 273 -15.76 25.61 11.92
N ASN A 274 -16.91 25.54 11.28
CA ASN A 274 -17.48 24.31 10.73
C ASN A 274 -17.26 24.23 9.21
N SER A 275 -17.53 23.06 8.63
CA SER A 275 -17.31 22.73 7.22
C SER A 275 -18.62 22.52 6.45
N TRP A 276 -19.70 23.22 6.81
CA TRP A 276 -21.02 23.09 6.16
C TRP A 276 -21.39 24.29 5.26
N GLY A 277 -20.49 25.25 5.08
CA GLY A 277 -20.68 26.46 4.28
C GLY A 277 -21.18 27.67 5.08
N GLU A 278 -21.03 28.85 4.50
CA GLU A 278 -21.25 30.15 5.18
C GLU A 278 -22.73 30.46 5.48
N TYR A 279 -23.67 29.78 4.83
CA TYR A 279 -25.10 29.93 5.09
C TYR A 279 -25.56 29.25 6.39
N TRP A 280 -24.71 28.41 6.99
CA TRP A 280 -25.00 27.70 8.24
C TRP A 280 -24.37 28.44 9.43
N GLY A 281 -25.10 28.53 10.55
CA GLY A 281 -24.64 29.21 11.76
C GLY A 281 -24.22 30.67 11.52
N GLU A 282 -23.17 31.08 12.22
CA GLU A 282 -22.64 32.44 12.21
C GLU A 282 -21.57 32.56 11.10
N MET A 283 -21.99 32.66 9.84
CA MET A 283 -21.11 32.67 8.64
C MET A 283 -20.23 31.41 8.51
N GLY A 284 -20.77 30.24 8.84
CA GLY A 284 -20.05 28.96 8.89
C GLY A 284 -19.37 28.67 10.23
N TYR A 285 -19.50 29.56 11.22
CA TYR A 285 -18.97 29.40 12.57
C TYR A 285 -20.07 29.11 13.59
N LEU A 286 -19.65 28.61 14.76
CA LEU A 286 -20.48 28.49 15.94
C LEU A 286 -19.70 28.86 17.21
N ARG A 287 -20.44 29.13 18.29
CA ARG A 287 -19.88 29.35 19.63
C ARG A 287 -20.33 28.24 20.57
N VAL A 288 -19.36 27.61 21.24
CA VAL A 288 -19.58 26.42 22.10
C VAL A 288 -19.02 26.70 23.48
N ALA A 289 -19.82 26.54 24.54
CA ALA A 289 -19.36 26.79 25.90
C ALA A 289 -18.20 25.87 26.34
N LYS A 290 -17.37 26.31 27.31
CA LYS A 290 -16.33 25.46 27.90
C LYS A 290 -16.95 24.16 28.46
N GLY A 291 -16.42 23.03 28.03
CA GLY A 291 -16.89 21.68 28.35
C GLY A 291 -18.27 21.32 27.77
N ALA A 292 -18.67 21.91 26.64
CA ALA A 292 -19.86 21.53 25.86
C ALA A 292 -19.48 20.79 24.56
N LEU A 293 -20.43 20.04 24.00
CA LEU A 293 -20.33 19.23 22.77
C LEU A 293 -19.09 18.32 22.65
N MET A 294 -18.46 17.95 23.77
CA MET A 294 -17.22 17.16 23.82
C MET A 294 -16.01 17.74 23.06
N VAL A 295 -16.02 19.06 22.76
CA VAL A 295 -14.97 19.74 21.96
C VAL A 295 -13.57 19.60 22.55
N GLU A 296 -13.48 19.46 23.87
CA GLU A 296 -12.22 19.43 24.61
C GLU A 296 -11.63 18.01 24.77
N GLU A 297 -12.30 16.97 24.28
CA GLU A 297 -11.91 15.57 24.52
C GLU A 297 -10.76 15.09 23.63
N GLN A 298 -10.67 15.57 22.39
CA GLN A 298 -9.66 15.18 21.41
C GLN A 298 -9.46 16.27 20.35
N CYS A 299 -8.29 16.90 20.37
CA CYS A 299 -7.85 17.89 19.39
C CYS A 299 -6.47 17.55 18.84
N SER A 300 -6.23 17.85 17.58
CA SER A 300 -4.93 17.69 16.91
C SER A 300 -4.39 19.03 16.40
N TRP A 301 -3.06 19.15 16.37
CA TRP A 301 -2.33 20.33 15.91
C TRP A 301 -1.14 19.95 15.02
N ALA A 302 -0.72 20.88 14.17
CA ALA A 302 0.44 20.74 13.30
C ALA A 302 1.27 22.03 13.25
N VAL A 303 2.58 21.90 13.07
CA VAL A 303 3.49 23.02 12.80
C VAL A 303 3.79 23.04 11.30
N PRO A 304 3.50 24.13 10.57
CA PRO A 304 3.90 24.25 9.17
C PRO A 304 5.41 24.05 9.00
N GLY A 305 5.80 23.32 7.95
CA GLY A 305 7.17 23.27 7.45
C GLY A 305 7.41 24.31 6.36
N GLU A 306 8.07 23.90 5.29
CA GLU A 306 8.14 24.67 4.04
C GLU A 306 6.79 24.71 3.32
N PHE A 307 6.48 25.86 2.70
CA PHE A 307 5.30 26.06 1.86
C PHE A 307 5.60 26.99 0.68
N THR A 308 4.89 26.83 -0.43
CA THR A 308 5.06 27.66 -1.64
C THR A 308 4.37 29.01 -1.49
N ALA A 309 5.12 30.11 -1.52
CA ALA A 309 4.55 31.47 -1.52
C ALA A 309 5.35 32.41 -2.45
N ALA A 310 4.75 33.56 -2.80
CA ALA A 310 5.40 34.51 -3.70
C ALA A 310 6.59 35.21 -3.01
N GLU A 311 6.39 35.59 -1.75
CA GLU A 311 7.38 36.29 -0.93
C GLU A 311 8.53 35.40 -0.43
N THR A 312 8.43 34.07 -0.55
CA THR A 312 9.48 33.10 -0.20
C THR A 312 10.39 32.75 -1.37
N GLY A 313 10.11 33.23 -2.59
CA GLY A 313 10.95 33.02 -3.78
C GLY A 313 11.00 31.56 -4.30
N ASN A 314 10.18 30.66 -3.75
CA ASN A 314 10.12 29.24 -4.08
C ASN A 314 8.92 28.90 -5.00
N GLN A 315 8.49 29.85 -5.82
CA GLN A 315 7.37 29.65 -6.75
C GLN A 315 7.68 28.56 -7.78
N VAL A 316 6.67 27.75 -8.09
CA VAL A 316 6.74 26.75 -9.17
C VAL A 316 5.97 27.25 -10.39
N HIS A 317 6.50 26.93 -11.57
CA HIS A 317 5.92 27.32 -12.85
C HIS A 317 5.61 26.09 -13.70
N CYS A 318 4.42 26.09 -14.29
CA CYS A 318 3.92 25.09 -15.22
C CYS A 318 3.14 25.76 -16.36
N HIS A 319 3.13 25.14 -17.54
CA HIS A 319 2.26 25.53 -18.66
C HIS A 319 0.82 25.04 -18.46
N GLU A 320 -0.15 25.65 -19.15
CA GLU A 320 -1.58 25.31 -19.10
C GLU A 320 -1.85 23.81 -19.30
N GLY A 321 -1.31 23.22 -20.38
CA GLY A 321 -1.45 21.79 -20.69
C GLY A 321 -0.46 20.88 -19.93
N GLY A 322 0.31 21.41 -18.99
CA GLY A 322 1.24 20.62 -18.17
C GLY A 322 2.51 20.13 -18.87
N ASP A 323 2.75 20.43 -20.15
CA ASP A 323 3.81 19.81 -20.96
C ASP A 323 5.23 19.94 -20.37
N ASN A 324 5.52 21.06 -19.69
CA ASN A 324 6.81 21.35 -19.05
C ASN A 324 6.92 20.93 -17.57
N CYS A 325 5.84 20.40 -16.98
CA CYS A 325 5.81 20.01 -15.58
C CYS A 325 5.06 18.70 -15.29
N LYS A 326 4.52 18.04 -16.31
CA LYS A 326 3.86 16.73 -16.18
C LYS A 326 4.79 15.71 -15.55
N VAL A 327 4.22 14.78 -14.80
CA VAL A 327 4.94 13.62 -14.30
C VAL A 327 5.42 12.80 -15.50
N THR A 328 6.70 12.93 -15.80
CA THR A 328 7.42 12.02 -16.70
C THR A 328 7.79 10.75 -15.94
N SER A 329 8.15 9.68 -16.65
CA SER A 329 8.59 8.41 -16.05
C SER A 329 9.74 8.55 -15.04
N LYS A 330 10.48 9.67 -15.04
CA LYS A 330 11.54 10.01 -14.07
C LYS A 330 11.03 10.64 -12.77
N ALA A 331 9.82 11.20 -12.74
CA ALA A 331 9.26 11.91 -11.57
C ALA A 331 8.36 11.01 -10.67
N ASN A 332 8.01 9.81 -11.14
CA ASN A 332 7.17 8.84 -10.40
C ASN A 332 7.74 8.42 -9.03
N VAL A 333 9.06 8.55 -8.81
CA VAL A 333 9.77 8.11 -7.59
C VAL A 333 9.24 8.78 -6.32
N VAL A 334 8.76 10.02 -6.42
CA VAL A 334 8.41 10.85 -5.25
C VAL A 334 7.04 10.48 -4.66
N VAL A 335 6.05 10.13 -5.49
CA VAL A 335 4.68 9.82 -5.05
C VAL A 335 4.54 8.37 -4.54
N ILE A 336 5.35 7.45 -5.06
CA ILE A 336 5.31 6.01 -4.71
C ILE A 336 5.80 5.73 -3.26
N ASN A 337 6.61 6.63 -2.68
CA ASN A 337 7.15 6.49 -1.32
C ASN A 337 6.10 6.61 -0.19
N MET A 338 4.85 6.94 -0.49
CA MET A 338 3.83 7.29 0.52
C MET A 338 3.05 6.09 1.13
N HIS A 339 3.43 4.84 0.84
CA HIS A 339 2.57 3.66 1.12
C HIS A 339 3.13 2.57 2.04
N PHE A 340 4.22 2.78 2.79
CA PHE A 340 4.79 1.72 3.66
C PHE A 340 5.30 2.19 5.05
N ALA A 341 5.16 1.29 6.03
CA ALA A 341 5.59 1.25 7.44
C ALA A 341 5.26 -0.19 7.97
N THR A 342 5.81 -0.82 9.03
CA THR A 342 6.96 -0.60 9.95
C THR A 342 7.38 -1.97 10.55
N GLY A 343 8.43 -2.06 11.39
CA GLY A 343 8.88 -3.29 12.05
C GLY A 343 8.25 -3.55 13.44
N ASP A 344 8.80 -4.39 14.34
CA ASP A 344 10.11 -5.08 14.32
C ASP A 344 10.04 -6.54 14.88
N SER A 345 10.91 -6.96 15.83
CA SER A 345 11.43 -8.35 15.93
C SER A 345 11.69 -8.97 17.34
N PHE A 346 11.94 -10.30 17.40
CA PHE A 346 12.73 -11.17 18.36
C PHE A 346 12.08 -12.38 19.13
N GLY A 347 12.86 -13.48 19.38
CA GLY A 347 12.46 -14.86 19.82
C GLY A 347 12.60 -15.25 21.32
N ILE A 348 12.99 -16.47 21.80
CA ILE A 348 13.58 -17.73 21.26
C ILE A 348 13.46 -18.92 22.30
N TYR A 349 13.40 -20.22 21.90
CA TYR A 349 14.08 -21.47 22.48
C TYR A 349 13.32 -22.81 22.74
N GLY A 350 13.72 -23.89 22.00
CA GLY A 350 14.00 -25.31 22.44
C GLY A 350 12.83 -26.29 22.72
N ASP A 351 12.90 -27.62 22.55
CA ASP A 351 13.90 -28.64 22.09
C ASP A 351 13.11 -29.93 21.64
N ILE A 352 13.61 -30.94 20.89
CA ILE A 352 14.54 -32.03 21.31
C ILE A 352 14.96 -32.87 20.08
N MET A 353 16.27 -33.15 19.89
CA MET A 353 16.82 -34.51 19.74
C MET A 353 18.36 -34.58 19.86
N ALA A 354 18.83 -35.74 20.32
CA ALA A 354 20.19 -36.22 20.65
C ALA A 354 21.46 -35.44 20.19
N ALA A 355 22.45 -35.38 21.09
CA ALA A 355 23.67 -34.57 20.96
C ALA A 355 24.89 -35.28 20.32
N THR A 356 25.67 -34.48 19.59
CA THR A 356 27.14 -34.58 19.50
C THR A 356 27.75 -33.19 19.72
N PRO A 357 28.98 -33.07 20.26
CA PRO A 357 29.46 -31.81 20.82
C PRO A 357 29.90 -30.83 19.74
N HIS A 358 29.05 -29.84 19.45
CA HIS A 358 29.41 -28.69 18.64
C HIS A 358 29.47 -27.42 19.51
N THR A 359 30.47 -26.58 19.22
CA THR A 359 30.59 -25.21 19.74
C THR A 359 29.30 -24.44 19.49
N LYS A 360 28.88 -23.58 20.43
CA LYS A 360 27.69 -22.73 20.26
C LYS A 360 27.71 -22.05 18.87
N PRO A 361 26.70 -22.24 18.02
CA PRO A 361 26.62 -21.52 16.76
C PRO A 361 26.49 -20.02 17.03
N LYS A 362 26.95 -19.20 16.08
CA LYS A 362 26.72 -17.76 16.11
C LYS A 362 25.23 -17.44 16.02
N PRO A 363 24.72 -16.41 16.73
CA PRO A 363 23.41 -15.82 16.45
C PRO A 363 23.21 -15.53 14.96
N GLU A 364 21.97 -15.63 14.47
CA GLU A 364 21.61 -15.32 13.07
C GLU A 364 22.08 -13.93 12.63
N GLU A 365 22.00 -12.95 13.55
CA GLU A 365 22.47 -11.57 13.37
C GLU A 365 23.97 -11.46 13.05
N ASP A 366 24.80 -12.34 13.64
CA ASP A 366 26.27 -12.32 13.55
C ASP A 366 26.81 -13.07 12.31
N LYS A 367 25.93 -13.70 11.52
CA LYS A 367 26.28 -14.29 10.23
C LYS A 367 26.38 -13.22 9.14
N ILE A 368 27.08 -13.51 8.05
CA ILE A 368 27.12 -12.61 6.89
C ILE A 368 26.07 -13.04 5.84
N PRO A 369 25.24 -12.10 5.32
CA PRO A 369 24.18 -12.40 4.36
C PRO A 369 24.74 -12.68 2.96
N VAL A 370 24.18 -13.69 2.30
CA VAL A 370 24.53 -14.12 0.94
C VAL A 370 23.32 -13.99 0.02
N THR A 371 23.42 -13.11 -0.98
CA THR A 371 22.37 -12.90 -2.00
C THR A 371 22.75 -13.62 -3.29
N ILE A 372 21.84 -14.43 -3.83
CA ILE A 372 21.99 -15.06 -5.16
C ILE A 372 21.33 -14.14 -6.20
N LEU A 373 22.11 -13.59 -7.14
CA LEU A 373 21.62 -12.78 -8.25
C LEU A 373 21.44 -13.66 -9.50
N THR A 374 20.18 -13.88 -9.90
CA THR A 374 19.81 -14.63 -11.11
C THR A 374 19.07 -13.74 -12.11
N GLY A 375 18.57 -14.32 -13.21
CA GLY A 375 17.79 -13.62 -14.24
C GLY A 375 18.41 -13.71 -15.64
N PHE A 376 17.57 -13.57 -16.67
CA PHE A 376 17.92 -13.89 -18.06
C PHE A 376 19.13 -13.12 -18.63
N LEU A 377 19.75 -13.63 -19.70
CA LEU A 377 20.86 -12.93 -20.38
C LEU A 377 20.41 -11.55 -20.87
N GLY A 378 21.23 -10.53 -20.62
CA GLY A 378 20.93 -9.15 -21.00
C GLY A 378 19.92 -8.42 -20.11
N SER A 379 19.39 -9.03 -19.03
CA SER A 379 18.51 -8.34 -18.06
C SER A 379 19.17 -7.15 -17.35
N GLY A 380 20.51 -7.16 -17.27
CA GLY A 380 21.33 -6.06 -16.76
C GLY A 380 22.18 -6.41 -15.54
N LYS A 381 22.39 -7.70 -15.22
CA LYS A 381 23.18 -8.15 -14.06
C LYS A 381 24.57 -7.50 -14.00
N THR A 382 25.36 -7.56 -15.08
CA THR A 382 26.65 -6.84 -15.17
C THR A 382 26.52 -5.33 -14.91
N THR A 383 25.40 -4.70 -15.30
CA THR A 383 25.15 -3.28 -15.03
C THR A 383 24.86 -3.01 -13.56
N LEU A 384 24.12 -3.91 -12.88
CA LEU A 384 23.89 -3.88 -11.44
C LEU A 384 25.21 -4.09 -10.67
N LEU A 385 26.03 -5.08 -11.05
CA LEU A 385 27.33 -5.33 -10.42
C LEU A 385 28.28 -4.13 -10.58
N ASN A 386 28.38 -3.54 -11.77
CA ASN A 386 29.17 -2.32 -11.98
C ASN A 386 28.64 -1.14 -11.15
N TYR A 387 27.32 -0.96 -11.05
CA TYR A 387 26.72 0.06 -10.20
C TYR A 387 27.08 -0.15 -8.70
N ILE A 388 27.03 -1.40 -8.22
CA ILE A 388 27.44 -1.77 -6.87
C ILE A 388 28.92 -1.43 -6.63
N LEU A 389 29.80 -1.89 -7.52
CA LEU A 389 31.26 -1.72 -7.40
C LEU A 389 31.73 -0.28 -7.53
N GLN A 390 31.12 0.52 -8.42
CA GLN A 390 31.60 1.87 -8.76
C GLN A 390 30.88 2.99 -8.00
N GLU A 391 29.57 2.84 -7.72
CA GLU A 391 28.75 3.93 -7.18
C GLU A 391 28.33 3.74 -5.72
N GLN A 392 28.56 2.57 -5.11
CA GLN A 392 28.10 2.25 -3.75
C GLN A 392 29.26 1.92 -2.79
N THR A 393 30.09 2.92 -2.51
CA THR A 393 31.30 2.80 -1.66
C THR A 393 31.04 2.61 -0.15
N GLY A 394 29.78 2.65 0.29
CA GLY A 394 29.40 2.53 1.70
C GLY A 394 29.24 1.09 2.22
N TRP A 395 29.47 0.08 1.39
CA TRP A 395 29.34 -1.35 1.72
C TRP A 395 30.59 -2.10 1.23
N LYS A 396 31.12 -3.01 2.04
CA LYS A 396 32.20 -3.94 1.68
C LYS A 396 31.60 -5.26 1.18
N ILE A 397 31.51 -5.40 -0.13
CA ILE A 397 30.78 -6.49 -0.79
C ILE A 397 31.77 -7.44 -1.45
N ALA A 398 31.64 -8.74 -1.16
CA ALA A 398 32.35 -9.78 -1.92
C ALA A 398 31.44 -10.30 -3.05
N ILE A 399 32.00 -10.45 -4.26
CA ILE A 399 31.26 -10.92 -5.43
C ILE A 399 31.90 -12.22 -5.94
N ILE A 400 31.07 -13.24 -6.17
CA ILE A 400 31.41 -14.48 -6.86
C ILE A 400 30.69 -14.48 -8.21
N GLU A 401 31.44 -14.51 -9.30
CA GLU A 401 30.92 -14.64 -10.68
C GLU A 401 30.93 -16.12 -11.08
N ASN A 402 29.75 -16.73 -11.24
CA ASN A 402 29.62 -18.14 -11.64
C ASN A 402 29.22 -18.24 -13.13
N GLU A 403 30.21 -18.10 -14.03
CA GLU A 403 30.00 -18.23 -15.47
C GLU A 403 29.93 -19.70 -15.96
N PHE A 404 29.07 -19.90 -16.96
CA PHE A 404 28.79 -21.13 -17.70
C PHE A 404 28.43 -20.71 -19.13
N GLY A 405 29.43 -20.58 -20.01
CA GLY A 405 29.23 -20.18 -21.41
C GLY A 405 30.42 -19.39 -21.98
N GLU A 406 30.49 -19.28 -23.30
CA GLU A 406 31.64 -18.68 -24.00
C GLU A 406 31.87 -17.19 -23.65
N VAL A 407 33.07 -16.91 -23.16
CA VAL A 407 33.74 -15.59 -22.97
C VAL A 407 32.85 -14.37 -23.19
N SER A 408 32.31 -13.83 -22.11
CA SER A 408 31.63 -12.54 -22.14
C SER A 408 32.62 -11.39 -22.46
N ILE A 409 32.15 -10.41 -23.23
CA ILE A 409 32.93 -9.19 -23.57
C ILE A 409 33.18 -8.33 -22.31
N ASP A 410 32.40 -8.58 -21.26
CA ASP A 410 32.39 -7.88 -19.97
C ASP A 410 33.70 -8.06 -19.16
N ASP A 411 34.43 -9.15 -19.44
CA ASP A 411 35.76 -9.43 -18.88
C ASP A 411 36.79 -8.30 -19.18
N ALA A 412 36.58 -7.54 -20.27
CA ALA A 412 37.38 -6.34 -20.58
C ALA A 412 36.92 -5.08 -19.82
N LEU A 413 35.62 -4.95 -19.51
CA LEU A 413 35.06 -3.81 -18.77
C LEU A 413 35.48 -3.85 -17.29
N LEU A 414 35.42 -5.03 -16.66
CA LEU A 414 35.83 -5.21 -15.27
C LEU A 414 37.37 -5.18 -15.07
N LYS A 415 38.17 -5.33 -16.14
CA LYS A 415 39.64 -5.35 -16.05
C LYS A 415 40.32 -3.98 -16.10
N GLN A 416 39.68 -2.93 -16.64
CA GLN A 416 40.34 -1.63 -16.83
C GLN A 416 40.52 -0.80 -15.55
N ASP A 417 39.62 -0.93 -14.56
CA ASP A 417 39.67 -0.16 -13.30
C ASP A 417 40.28 -0.91 -12.10
N LYS A 418 40.93 -2.07 -12.33
CA LYS A 418 41.45 -3.01 -11.31
C LYS A 418 42.55 -2.50 -10.34
N LYS A 419 42.75 -1.19 -10.19
CA LYS A 419 43.85 -0.64 -9.38
C LYS A 419 43.48 0.06 -8.07
N ASN A 420 42.20 0.36 -7.79
CA ASN A 420 41.86 1.09 -6.54
C ASN A 420 40.53 0.72 -5.84
N LEU A 421 39.56 0.02 -6.44
CA LEU A 421 38.25 -0.23 -5.81
C LEU A 421 37.70 -1.65 -6.01
N ALA A 422 38.11 -2.57 -5.12
CA ALA A 422 37.39 -3.77 -4.65
C ALA A 422 38.40 -4.61 -3.83
N GLU A 423 38.12 -4.94 -2.56
CA GLU A 423 39.12 -5.63 -1.73
C GLU A 423 39.30 -7.13 -2.08
N LYS A 424 38.33 -7.77 -2.76
CA LYS A 424 38.54 -9.02 -3.50
C LYS A 424 37.37 -9.32 -4.46
N ILE A 425 37.68 -9.66 -5.72
CA ILE A 425 36.75 -10.33 -6.65
C ILE A 425 37.35 -11.71 -6.91
N VAL A 426 36.60 -12.77 -6.62
CA VAL A 426 37.03 -14.17 -6.84
C VAL A 426 36.43 -14.64 -8.16
N VAL A 427 37.22 -14.55 -9.23
CA VAL A 427 36.85 -15.06 -10.56
C VAL A 427 37.31 -16.52 -10.66
N MET A 428 36.42 -17.42 -11.04
CA MET A 428 36.73 -18.85 -11.19
C MET A 428 37.25 -19.15 -12.61
N ASP A 429 38.20 -20.08 -12.73
CA ASP A 429 38.79 -20.44 -14.03
C ASP A 429 37.84 -21.33 -14.87
N ASN A 430 37.74 -21.02 -16.16
CA ASN A 430 36.85 -21.68 -17.12
C ASN A 430 37.27 -23.14 -17.44
N GLY A 431 36.85 -24.10 -16.62
CA GLY A 431 37.04 -25.54 -16.80
C GLY A 431 35.82 -26.24 -17.42
N CYS A 432 35.94 -26.74 -18.64
CA CYS A 432 34.93 -27.63 -19.23
C CYS A 432 34.80 -28.97 -18.48
N MET A 433 33.63 -29.62 -18.65
CA MET A 433 33.32 -31.04 -18.35
C MET A 433 32.67 -31.35 -16.99
N CYS A 434 31.40 -30.93 -16.87
CA CYS A 434 30.27 -31.57 -16.18
C CYS A 434 30.35 -32.01 -14.68
N CYS A 435 31.43 -31.77 -13.92
CA CYS A 435 31.60 -32.39 -12.60
C CYS A 435 32.19 -31.53 -11.44
N THR A 436 32.03 -30.19 -11.37
CA THR A 436 32.51 -29.41 -10.18
C THR A 436 31.66 -28.23 -9.66
N ILE A 437 30.39 -28.02 -10.07
CA ILE A 437 29.53 -26.90 -9.55
C ILE A 437 29.58 -26.74 -8.01
N ARG A 438 29.60 -27.87 -7.28
CA ARG A 438 29.72 -27.88 -5.81
C ARG A 438 31.11 -27.53 -5.29
N GLY A 439 32.18 -27.95 -5.96
CA GLY A 439 33.54 -27.80 -5.48
C GLY A 439 34.03 -26.36 -5.58
N ASP A 440 33.84 -25.74 -6.74
CA ASP A 440 34.42 -24.43 -7.05
C ASP A 440 33.71 -23.31 -6.27
N LEU A 441 32.37 -23.40 -6.16
CA LEU A 441 31.56 -22.49 -5.33
C LEU A 441 31.89 -22.62 -3.84
N LEU A 442 32.04 -23.84 -3.31
CA LEU A 442 32.40 -24.03 -1.90
C LEU A 442 33.80 -23.48 -1.62
N ALA A 443 34.77 -23.70 -2.51
CA ALA A 443 36.12 -23.16 -2.36
C ALA A 443 36.12 -21.61 -2.32
N GLY A 444 35.34 -20.96 -3.20
CA GLY A 444 35.19 -19.50 -3.18
C GLY A 444 34.54 -18.96 -1.90
N LEU A 445 33.50 -19.63 -1.39
CA LEU A 445 32.86 -19.29 -0.12
C LEU A 445 33.81 -19.51 1.08
N GLU A 446 34.55 -20.61 1.12
CA GLU A 446 35.53 -20.89 2.17
C GLU A 446 36.71 -19.90 2.16
N GLU A 447 37.15 -19.43 0.98
CA GLU A 447 38.15 -18.36 0.88
C GLU A 447 37.63 -17.04 1.45
N ILE A 448 36.39 -16.65 1.15
CA ILE A 448 35.76 -15.45 1.72
C ILE A 448 35.61 -15.58 3.25
N ILE A 449 35.18 -16.73 3.75
CA ILE A 449 35.11 -17.04 5.20
C ILE A 449 36.49 -16.92 5.85
N ALA A 450 37.57 -17.35 5.18
CA ALA A 450 38.93 -17.22 5.69
C ALA A 450 39.38 -15.75 5.78
N GLU A 451 38.96 -14.87 4.87
CA GLU A 451 39.24 -13.42 4.95
C GLU A 451 38.37 -12.71 6.00
N ILE A 452 37.09 -13.09 6.16
CA ILE A 452 36.22 -12.62 7.24
C ILE A 452 36.88 -12.91 8.60
N LYS A 453 37.42 -14.12 8.79
CA LYS A 453 38.14 -14.54 10.01
C LYS A 453 39.46 -13.79 10.25
N LYS A 454 40.01 -13.12 9.24
CA LYS A 454 41.16 -12.21 9.36
C LYS A 454 40.77 -10.75 9.63
N GLY A 455 39.48 -10.42 9.63
CA GLY A 455 38.97 -9.08 9.90
C GLY A 455 38.81 -8.19 8.67
N SER A 456 38.53 -8.77 7.49
CA SER A 456 38.28 -7.99 6.25
C SER A 456 37.12 -6.98 6.36
N GLY A 457 36.15 -7.24 7.23
CA GLY A 457 34.97 -6.39 7.43
C GLY A 457 33.97 -6.45 6.28
N ILE A 458 33.86 -7.60 5.60
CA ILE A 458 32.86 -7.82 4.53
C ILE A 458 31.45 -7.79 5.13
N ASP A 459 30.58 -6.93 4.59
CA ASP A 459 29.21 -6.71 5.05
C ASP A 459 28.22 -7.72 4.43
N CYS A 460 28.45 -8.13 3.17
CA CYS A 460 27.62 -9.10 2.46
C CYS A 460 28.36 -9.77 1.28
N ILE A 461 27.79 -10.87 0.79
CA ILE A 461 28.29 -11.62 -0.37
C ILE A 461 27.20 -11.66 -1.45
N MET A 462 27.56 -11.42 -2.71
CA MET A 462 26.70 -11.68 -3.87
C MET A 462 27.25 -12.80 -4.74
N ILE A 463 26.40 -13.74 -5.13
CA ILE A 463 26.71 -14.81 -6.10
C ILE A 463 25.92 -14.51 -7.38
N GLU A 464 26.58 -14.12 -8.47
CA GLU A 464 25.93 -14.05 -9.78
C GLU A 464 25.81 -15.45 -10.39
N THR A 465 24.62 -15.78 -10.90
CA THR A 465 24.37 -16.97 -11.72
C THR A 465 24.24 -16.58 -13.20
N THR A 466 24.68 -17.40 -14.15
CA THR A 466 24.47 -17.09 -15.58
C THR A 466 23.01 -16.87 -15.96
N GLY A 467 22.80 -16.27 -17.14
CA GLY A 467 21.48 -16.02 -17.70
C GLY A 467 20.56 -17.25 -17.87
N MET A 468 21.11 -18.47 -17.83
CA MET A 468 20.39 -19.74 -17.97
C MET A 468 20.57 -20.67 -16.77
N ALA A 469 21.26 -20.24 -15.70
CA ALA A 469 21.50 -21.07 -14.54
C ALA A 469 20.24 -21.22 -13.68
N ASP A 470 19.98 -22.44 -13.22
CA ASP A 470 19.01 -22.74 -12.16
C ASP A 470 19.60 -22.31 -10.80
N PRO A 471 18.89 -21.52 -9.97
CA PRO A 471 19.35 -21.19 -8.62
C PRO A 471 19.32 -22.39 -7.65
N VAL A 472 18.52 -23.44 -7.91
CA VAL A 472 18.30 -24.55 -6.96
C VAL A 472 19.59 -25.31 -6.60
N PRO A 473 20.50 -25.69 -7.54
CA PRO A 473 21.77 -26.31 -7.18
C PRO A 473 22.69 -25.46 -6.28
N ILE A 474 22.59 -24.13 -6.38
CA ILE A 474 23.38 -23.18 -5.58
C ILE A 474 22.82 -23.12 -4.16
N VAL A 475 21.50 -22.95 -4.02
CA VAL A 475 20.78 -23.03 -2.73
C VAL A 475 21.04 -24.37 -2.03
N ARG A 476 20.91 -25.49 -2.74
CA ARG A 476 21.25 -26.84 -2.24
C ARG A 476 22.68 -26.92 -1.72
N THR A 477 23.65 -26.33 -2.43
CA THR A 477 25.07 -26.38 -2.05
C THR A 477 25.35 -25.57 -0.79
N PHE A 478 24.68 -24.42 -0.66
CA PHE A 478 24.75 -23.60 0.55
C PHE A 478 24.16 -24.32 1.76
N MET A 479 22.91 -24.79 1.68
CA MET A 479 22.19 -25.42 2.80
C MET A 479 22.79 -26.78 3.21
N SER A 480 23.45 -27.51 2.29
CA SER A 480 24.07 -28.81 2.58
C SER A 480 25.46 -28.73 3.23
N SER A 481 26.02 -27.54 3.48
CA SER A 481 27.41 -27.37 3.93
C SER A 481 27.53 -26.74 5.33
N PRO A 482 27.79 -27.52 6.39
CA PRO A 482 27.94 -27.00 7.75
C PRO A 482 29.08 -26.00 7.96
N SER A 483 30.14 -26.04 7.14
CA SER A 483 31.24 -25.06 7.20
C SER A 483 30.81 -23.67 6.74
N VAL A 484 29.81 -23.61 5.85
CA VAL A 484 29.24 -22.39 5.28
C VAL A 484 28.14 -21.82 6.18
N THR A 485 27.15 -22.64 6.57
CA THR A 485 25.98 -22.19 7.37
C THR A 485 26.32 -21.77 8.81
N ALA A 486 27.52 -22.11 9.30
CA ALA A 486 28.05 -21.66 10.58
C ALA A 486 28.53 -20.19 10.60
N GLU A 487 28.83 -19.61 9.44
CA GLU A 487 29.40 -18.25 9.31
C GLU A 487 28.56 -17.34 8.40
N LEU A 488 27.84 -17.93 7.45
CA LEU A 488 27.04 -17.25 6.43
C LEU A 488 25.56 -17.66 6.55
N ARG A 489 24.63 -16.77 6.16
CA ARG A 489 23.21 -17.10 5.96
C ARG A 489 22.79 -16.83 4.52
N LEU A 490 21.87 -17.63 3.98
CA LEU A 490 21.25 -17.34 2.69
C LEU A 490 20.23 -16.21 2.90
N ASP A 491 20.47 -15.06 2.28
CA ASP A 491 19.67 -13.86 2.50
C ASP A 491 18.45 -13.81 1.58
N ALA A 492 18.66 -14.08 0.29
CA ALA A 492 17.63 -14.11 -0.75
C ALA A 492 18.11 -14.63 -2.10
N VAL A 493 17.16 -15.11 -2.91
CA VAL A 493 17.28 -15.23 -4.37
C VAL A 493 16.66 -13.99 -5.03
N VAL A 494 17.46 -13.22 -5.77
CA VAL A 494 17.04 -11.99 -6.45
C VAL A 494 17.12 -12.20 -7.96
N ALA A 495 15.98 -12.17 -8.65
CA ALA A 495 15.93 -12.34 -10.11
C ALA A 495 15.87 -10.99 -10.83
N MET A 496 16.78 -10.75 -11.78
CA MET A 496 16.80 -9.55 -12.60
C MET A 496 16.04 -9.78 -13.92
N ALA A 497 14.98 -9.01 -14.12
CA ALA A 497 14.07 -9.11 -15.25
C ALA A 497 14.24 -7.92 -16.22
N ASP A 498 14.24 -8.19 -17.52
CA ASP A 498 14.16 -7.15 -18.56
C ASP A 498 12.68 -6.81 -18.81
N ALA A 499 12.21 -5.66 -18.36
CA ALA A 499 10.80 -5.29 -18.47
C ALA A 499 10.29 -5.22 -19.91
N LYS A 500 11.16 -4.95 -20.89
CA LYS A 500 10.79 -4.87 -22.31
C LYS A 500 10.64 -6.23 -22.97
N HIS A 501 11.49 -7.18 -22.60
CA HIS A 501 11.55 -8.49 -23.26
C HIS A 501 10.90 -9.62 -22.46
N LEU A 502 10.66 -9.42 -21.16
CA LEU A 502 10.11 -10.46 -20.29
C LEU A 502 8.74 -11.01 -20.78
N PRO A 503 7.74 -10.21 -21.20
CA PRO A 503 6.48 -10.77 -21.67
C PRO A 503 6.67 -11.78 -22.81
N ALA A 504 7.43 -11.41 -23.84
CA ALA A 504 7.75 -12.31 -24.95
C ALA A 504 8.51 -13.57 -24.49
N ARG A 505 9.45 -13.43 -23.54
CA ARG A 505 10.18 -14.58 -22.96
C ARG A 505 9.30 -15.54 -22.17
N LEU A 506 8.25 -15.04 -21.54
CA LEU A 506 7.25 -15.87 -20.87
C LEU A 506 6.28 -16.50 -21.92
N ASP A 507 6.06 -15.85 -23.07
CA ASP A 507 5.24 -16.40 -24.16
C ASP A 507 5.96 -17.41 -25.05
N ASP A 508 7.30 -17.51 -25.00
CA ASP A 508 8.12 -18.47 -25.76
C ASP A 508 7.53 -19.90 -25.68
N GLN A 509 7.37 -20.55 -26.83
CA GLN A 509 6.90 -21.94 -26.90
C GLN A 509 8.04 -22.90 -26.58
N ILE A 510 7.73 -23.91 -25.75
CA ILE A 510 8.72 -24.84 -25.22
C ILE A 510 8.22 -26.27 -25.44
N GLU A 511 9.17 -27.17 -25.71
CA GLU A 511 8.94 -28.61 -25.84
C GLU A 511 8.18 -29.19 -24.64
N GLU A 512 7.27 -30.11 -24.95
CA GLU A 512 6.43 -30.78 -23.96
C GLU A 512 7.29 -31.47 -22.88
N GLY A 513 6.99 -31.18 -21.61
CA GLY A 513 7.76 -31.65 -20.45
C GLY A 513 8.77 -30.65 -19.88
N LYS A 514 9.35 -29.74 -20.66
CA LYS A 514 10.30 -28.72 -20.15
C LYS A 514 9.60 -27.55 -19.43
N VAL A 515 10.37 -26.76 -18.70
CA VAL A 515 9.93 -25.57 -17.95
C VAL A 515 10.57 -24.33 -18.57
N ASN A 516 9.84 -23.22 -18.62
CA ASN A 516 10.38 -21.95 -19.10
C ASN A 516 11.35 -21.37 -18.06
N GLU A 517 12.59 -21.13 -18.46
CA GLU A 517 13.66 -20.67 -17.58
C GLU A 517 13.35 -19.29 -16.97
N ALA A 518 12.67 -18.41 -17.70
CA ALA A 518 12.24 -17.11 -17.19
C ALA A 518 11.09 -17.24 -16.17
N TYR A 519 10.14 -18.16 -16.37
CA TYR A 519 9.16 -18.51 -15.32
C TYR A 519 9.85 -19.09 -14.10
N GLN A 520 10.81 -20.01 -14.30
CA GLN A 520 11.52 -20.68 -13.21
C GLN A 520 12.29 -19.67 -12.35
N GLN A 521 13.07 -18.77 -12.98
CA GLN A 521 13.79 -17.70 -12.29
C GLN A 521 12.85 -16.77 -11.50
N ILE A 522 11.66 -16.46 -12.01
CA ILE A 522 10.66 -15.65 -11.28
C ILE A 522 10.00 -16.44 -10.14
N ALA A 523 9.65 -17.71 -10.35
CA ALA A 523 9.02 -18.56 -9.34
C ALA A 523 9.93 -18.84 -8.13
N PHE A 524 11.24 -18.92 -8.35
CA PHE A 524 12.23 -19.08 -7.28
C PHE A 524 12.67 -17.78 -6.59
N ALA A 525 12.38 -16.61 -7.16
CA ALA A 525 12.80 -15.33 -6.60
C ALA A 525 12.06 -14.97 -5.31
N ASP A 526 12.78 -14.33 -4.39
CA ASP A 526 12.23 -13.57 -3.26
C ASP A 526 11.98 -12.12 -3.65
N LYS A 527 12.82 -11.57 -4.52
CA LYS A 527 12.62 -10.27 -5.15
C LYS A 527 12.93 -10.33 -6.63
N VAL A 528 12.11 -9.63 -7.42
CA VAL A 528 12.33 -9.47 -8.86
C VAL A 528 12.70 -8.03 -9.15
N ILE A 529 13.94 -7.78 -9.57
CA ILE A 529 14.38 -6.46 -10.06
C ILE A 529 13.86 -6.30 -11.50
N LEU A 530 12.77 -5.57 -11.67
CA LEU A 530 12.20 -5.25 -12.97
C LEU A 530 12.97 -4.05 -13.57
N ASN A 531 13.99 -4.35 -14.36
CA ASN A 531 14.93 -3.39 -14.93
C ASN A 531 14.52 -2.94 -16.35
N LYS A 532 15.14 -1.85 -16.83
CA LYS A 532 14.90 -1.23 -18.14
C LYS A 532 13.50 -0.61 -18.30
N LEU A 533 12.92 -0.15 -17.19
CA LEU A 533 11.65 0.59 -17.19
C LEU A 533 11.72 1.92 -17.98
N ASP A 534 12.91 2.37 -18.37
CA ASP A 534 13.11 3.49 -19.30
C ASP A 534 12.85 3.14 -20.78
N LEU A 535 12.61 1.87 -21.11
CA LEU A 535 12.39 1.39 -22.49
C LEU A 535 10.94 0.99 -22.81
N ILE A 536 10.02 1.13 -21.85
CA ILE A 536 8.59 0.75 -21.97
C ILE A 536 7.66 1.82 -21.36
N THR A 537 6.38 1.71 -21.69
CA THR A 537 5.27 2.50 -21.12
C THR A 537 4.89 2.04 -19.71
N THR A 538 4.10 2.85 -19.00
CA THR A 538 3.59 2.50 -17.66
C THR A 538 2.66 1.30 -17.73
N GLU A 539 1.85 1.22 -18.79
CA GLU A 539 0.87 0.18 -19.06
C GLU A 539 1.58 -1.17 -19.29
N GLU A 540 2.62 -1.18 -20.11
CA GLU A 540 3.48 -2.36 -20.32
C GLU A 540 4.21 -2.77 -19.03
N ALA A 541 4.67 -1.81 -18.23
CA ALA A 541 5.34 -2.09 -16.95
C ALA A 541 4.39 -2.69 -15.91
N ILE A 542 3.15 -2.18 -15.82
CA ILE A 542 2.09 -2.71 -14.96
C ILE A 542 1.74 -4.13 -15.40
N ALA A 543 1.45 -4.36 -16.68
CA ALA A 543 1.13 -5.68 -17.21
C ALA A 543 2.27 -6.70 -16.97
N THR A 544 3.53 -6.28 -17.16
CA THR A 544 4.70 -7.14 -16.89
C THR A 544 4.85 -7.46 -15.40
N LYS A 545 4.62 -6.48 -14.51
CA LYS A 545 4.66 -6.64 -13.05
C LYS A 545 3.50 -7.50 -12.53
N ASP A 546 2.30 -7.37 -13.09
CA ASP A 546 1.15 -8.20 -12.73
C ASP A 546 1.36 -9.65 -13.19
N ARG A 547 1.89 -9.85 -14.40
CA ARG A 547 2.33 -11.17 -14.89
C ARG A 547 3.43 -11.82 -14.02
N ILE A 548 4.37 -11.04 -13.48
CA ILE A 548 5.35 -11.52 -12.48
C ILE A 548 4.62 -12.00 -11.20
N ARG A 549 3.60 -11.26 -10.74
CA ARG A 549 2.82 -11.61 -9.54
C ARG A 549 1.90 -12.81 -9.73
N GLU A 550 1.36 -13.03 -10.93
CA GLU A 550 0.64 -14.26 -11.27
C GLU A 550 1.52 -15.51 -11.09
N ILE A 551 2.79 -15.42 -11.48
CA ILE A 551 3.79 -16.49 -11.32
C ILE A 551 4.23 -16.63 -9.86
N ASN A 552 4.54 -15.52 -9.20
CA ASN A 552 5.05 -15.51 -7.84
C ASN A 552 4.48 -14.32 -7.04
N LYS A 553 3.41 -14.59 -6.31
CA LYS A 553 2.71 -13.60 -5.47
C LYS A 553 3.59 -13.02 -4.35
N PHE A 554 4.58 -13.78 -3.88
CA PHE A 554 5.47 -13.40 -2.77
C PHE A 554 6.70 -12.60 -3.22
N ALA A 555 7.03 -12.58 -4.51
CA ALA A 555 8.18 -11.84 -4.99
C ALA A 555 7.92 -10.33 -4.93
N LYS A 556 8.65 -9.61 -4.08
CA LYS A 556 8.62 -8.13 -4.12
C LYS A 556 9.26 -7.66 -5.42
N VAL A 557 8.47 -7.02 -6.28
CA VAL A 557 8.96 -6.48 -7.56
C VAL A 557 9.58 -5.10 -7.32
N LEU A 558 10.90 -5.00 -7.49
CA LEU A 558 11.67 -3.77 -7.35
C LEU A 558 11.83 -3.09 -8.72
N PRO A 559 11.32 -1.86 -8.92
CA PRO A 559 11.52 -1.14 -10.18
C PRO A 559 12.97 -0.66 -10.31
N ALA A 560 13.58 -0.85 -11.49
CA ALA A 560 14.94 -0.39 -11.77
C ALA A 560 15.12 0.19 -13.17
N VAL A 561 16.08 1.11 -13.27
CA VAL A 561 16.60 1.66 -14.53
C VAL A 561 18.12 1.56 -14.49
N LYS A 562 18.72 1.01 -15.55
CA LYS A 562 20.17 0.74 -15.64
C LYS A 562 20.74 -0.01 -14.43
N GLY A 563 19.98 -0.98 -13.89
CA GLY A 563 20.41 -1.80 -12.76
C GLY A 563 20.54 -1.06 -11.42
N ARG A 564 20.06 0.19 -11.30
CA ARG A 564 20.16 0.95 -10.05
C ARG A 564 19.03 0.57 -9.10
N VAL A 565 19.38 0.05 -7.93
CA VAL A 565 18.49 -0.30 -6.81
C VAL A 565 19.17 0.02 -5.48
N LYS A 566 18.39 0.26 -4.41
CA LYS A 566 18.96 0.48 -3.07
C LYS A 566 19.55 -0.83 -2.54
N LEU A 567 20.79 -0.80 -2.03
CA LEU A 567 21.46 -2.04 -1.58
C LEU A 567 20.73 -2.76 -0.44
N SER A 568 20.14 -2.01 0.50
CA SER A 568 19.30 -2.59 1.56
C SER A 568 17.93 -3.13 1.08
N GLU A 569 17.63 -3.05 -0.22
CA GLU A 569 16.50 -3.78 -0.82
C GLU A 569 16.95 -5.09 -1.50
N ILE A 570 18.25 -5.40 -1.59
CA ILE A 570 18.78 -6.66 -2.17
C ILE A 570 19.78 -7.40 -1.26
N PHE A 571 20.21 -6.80 -0.16
CA PHE A 571 21.10 -7.37 0.85
C PHE A 571 20.56 -7.16 2.25
N ASN A 572 20.83 -8.15 3.11
CA ASN A 572 20.31 -8.26 4.47
C ASN A 572 18.77 -8.15 4.54
N ILE A 573 18.10 -8.64 3.50
CA ILE A 573 16.64 -8.57 3.37
C ILE A 573 15.92 -9.73 4.04
N ARG A 574 16.66 -10.74 4.53
CA ARG A 574 16.11 -11.78 5.40
C ARG A 574 14.87 -12.46 4.79
N ALA A 575 14.93 -12.76 3.49
CA ALA A 575 13.80 -13.35 2.76
C ALA A 575 13.55 -14.82 3.14
N HIS A 576 14.57 -15.47 3.71
CA HIS A 576 14.51 -16.79 4.34
C HIS A 576 14.35 -16.72 5.88
N ASP A 577 14.26 -15.52 6.49
CA ASP A 577 14.00 -15.37 7.93
C ASP A 577 12.51 -15.58 8.20
N MET A 578 12.22 -16.56 9.05
CA MET A 578 10.88 -17.12 9.22
C MET A 578 9.99 -16.27 10.13
N THR A 579 10.56 -15.22 10.76
CA THR A 579 9.81 -14.25 11.57
C THR A 579 8.99 -13.25 10.73
N ASN A 580 9.43 -12.93 9.50
CA ASN A 580 8.72 -12.01 8.60
C ASN A 580 7.36 -12.55 8.13
N PHE A 581 7.13 -13.87 8.20
CA PHE A 581 5.95 -14.54 7.65
C PHE A 581 4.65 -14.35 8.46
N VAL A 582 4.75 -14.13 9.77
CA VAL A 582 3.59 -14.23 10.67
C VAL A 582 2.82 -12.92 10.83
N ASN A 583 3.41 -11.80 10.38
CA ASN A 583 2.78 -10.47 10.44
C ASN A 583 2.12 -10.04 9.11
N GLU A 584 2.10 -10.89 8.07
CA GLU A 584 1.49 -10.55 6.78
C GLU A 584 -0.02 -10.87 6.71
N SER A 585 -0.82 -9.82 6.53
CA SER A 585 -2.28 -9.88 6.26
C SER A 585 -2.66 -10.55 4.92
N ASP A 586 -1.68 -10.97 4.11
CA ASP A 586 -1.90 -11.39 2.72
C ASP A 586 -2.53 -12.78 2.62
N PHE A 587 -2.36 -13.66 3.61
CA PHE A 587 -3.08 -14.94 3.68
C PHE A 587 -4.59 -14.79 3.89
N GLU A 588 -5.06 -13.71 4.51
CA GLU A 588 -6.48 -13.57 4.89
C GLU A 588 -7.34 -13.07 3.75
N LYS A 589 -6.74 -12.34 2.80
CA LYS A 589 -7.40 -11.89 1.57
C LYS A 589 -7.74 -13.04 0.63
N GLU A 590 -6.98 -14.14 0.65
CA GLU A 590 -7.28 -15.31 -0.20
C GLU A 590 -8.33 -16.24 0.43
N ALA A 591 -8.32 -16.43 1.75
CA ALA A 591 -9.21 -17.35 2.47
C ALA A 591 -10.71 -17.00 2.35
N VAL A 592 -11.04 -15.73 2.10
CA VAL A 592 -12.43 -15.26 1.97
C VAL A 592 -13.05 -15.62 0.61
N SER A 593 -12.25 -15.97 -0.40
CA SER A 593 -12.75 -16.19 -1.77
C SER A 593 -13.40 -17.58 -1.99
N GLU A 594 -13.00 -18.62 -1.27
CA GLU A 594 -13.52 -19.99 -1.46
C GLU A 594 -14.76 -20.33 -0.62
N VAL A 595 -15.09 -19.55 0.42
CA VAL A 595 -16.22 -19.84 1.33
C VAL A 595 -17.57 -19.38 0.76
N ALA A 596 -17.59 -18.55 -0.29
CA ALA A 596 -18.78 -18.08 -0.98
C ALA A 596 -19.34 -19.09 -2.02
N GLY A 597 -19.33 -20.39 -1.70
CA GLY A 597 -19.76 -21.48 -2.58
C GLY A 597 -21.00 -22.22 -2.07
N HIS A 598 -22.12 -22.08 -2.79
CA HIS A 598 -23.32 -22.94 -2.76
C HIS A 598 -24.09 -23.11 -1.42
N GLY A 599 -25.16 -22.31 -1.26
CA GLY A 599 -26.24 -22.61 -0.33
C GLY A 599 -27.53 -21.86 -0.69
N GLY A 600 -28.46 -22.51 -1.40
CA GLY A 600 -29.73 -21.87 -1.79
C GLY A 600 -30.43 -22.55 -2.96
N GLY A 601 -31.02 -23.72 -2.73
CA GLY A 601 -31.98 -24.29 -3.68
C GLY A 601 -33.34 -23.61 -3.55
N HIS A 602 -33.99 -23.32 -4.68
CA HIS A 602 -35.42 -23.01 -4.70
C HIS A 602 -36.07 -23.67 -5.93
N GLU A 603 -37.01 -24.57 -5.67
CA GLU A 603 -37.89 -25.16 -6.68
C GLU A 603 -39.04 -24.19 -7.03
N GLY A 604 -39.63 -24.41 -8.21
CA GLY A 604 -40.78 -23.69 -8.74
C GLY A 604 -40.43 -22.90 -10.01
N GLY A 605 -41.07 -23.12 -11.15
CA GLY A 605 -42.24 -23.94 -11.45
C GLY A 605 -43.02 -23.30 -12.60
N HIS A 606 -43.72 -24.10 -13.40
CA HIS A 606 -44.35 -23.72 -14.68
C HIS A 606 -43.32 -23.43 -15.81
N GLY A 607 -43.50 -23.89 -17.03
CA GLY A 607 -44.59 -24.71 -17.57
C GLY A 607 -44.66 -24.47 -19.08
N HIS A 608 -44.20 -25.42 -19.88
CA HIS A 608 -44.34 -25.35 -21.33
C HIS A 608 -45.80 -25.59 -21.73
N ASP A 609 -46.35 -24.73 -22.56
CA ASP A 609 -47.40 -25.08 -23.50
C ASP A 609 -47.08 -24.46 -24.86
N GLU A 610 -47.41 -25.18 -25.92
CA GLU A 610 -46.95 -24.90 -27.28
C GLU A 610 -47.95 -24.09 -28.12
N ASN A 611 -47.40 -23.51 -29.21
CA ASN A 611 -48.05 -23.34 -30.51
C ASN A 611 -48.96 -22.13 -30.79
N CYS A 612 -49.13 -21.86 -32.08
CA CYS A 612 -49.81 -20.75 -32.78
C CYS A 612 -48.92 -19.51 -33.05
N THR A 613 -48.12 -19.46 -34.13
CA THR A 613 -48.42 -19.31 -35.58
C THR A 613 -49.02 -17.98 -36.03
N GLU A 614 -48.27 -17.33 -36.94
CA GLU A 614 -48.72 -16.53 -38.11
C GLU A 614 -49.24 -15.07 -37.94
N GLU A 615 -48.34 -14.16 -38.31
CA GLU A 615 -48.41 -13.23 -39.47
C GLU A 615 -49.36 -12.01 -39.56
N HIS A 616 -48.77 -10.97 -40.21
CA HIS A 616 -49.35 -9.86 -40.99
C HIS A 616 -50.06 -8.68 -40.29
N GLY A 617 -49.80 -7.47 -40.82
CA GLY A 617 -50.54 -6.24 -40.50
C GLY A 617 -49.76 -4.94 -40.80
N GLU A 618 -49.70 -4.50 -42.07
CA GLU A 618 -49.10 -3.21 -42.46
C GLU A 618 -49.99 -1.99 -42.16
N GLY A 619 -49.35 -0.81 -42.16
CA GLY A 619 -49.99 0.50 -42.45
C GLY A 619 -50.08 1.47 -41.27
N GLY A 620 -49.85 2.78 -41.41
CA GLY A 620 -49.40 3.54 -42.59
C GLY A 620 -49.66 5.05 -42.46
N HIS A 621 -48.95 5.87 -43.24
CA HIS A 621 -49.13 7.33 -43.47
C HIS A 621 -48.83 8.31 -42.29
N GLY A 622 -48.28 9.51 -42.53
CA GLY A 622 -47.67 10.03 -43.76
C GLY A 622 -47.36 11.55 -43.75
N GLY A 623 -46.35 11.94 -44.54
CA GLY A 623 -46.27 13.19 -45.33
C GLY A 623 -45.97 14.54 -44.63
N HIS A 624 -45.45 15.57 -45.33
CA HIS A 624 -44.80 15.64 -46.65
C HIS A 624 -44.10 17.02 -46.86
N GLY A 625 -42.97 17.05 -47.58
CA GLY A 625 -42.40 18.26 -48.25
C GLY A 625 -41.39 19.09 -47.45
N GLY A 626 -40.35 19.69 -48.05
CA GLY A 626 -39.86 19.64 -49.44
C GLY A 626 -38.94 20.83 -49.79
N GLY A 627 -37.87 20.63 -50.58
CA GLY A 627 -37.00 21.72 -51.06
C GLY A 627 -35.60 21.26 -51.53
N HIS A 628 -35.20 21.59 -52.77
CA HIS A 628 -34.01 21.06 -53.46
C HIS A 628 -32.75 21.97 -53.42
N GLY A 629 -31.58 21.37 -53.68
CA GLY A 629 -30.34 22.02 -54.18
C GLY A 629 -29.04 21.42 -53.61
N ALA A 630 -28.48 20.31 -54.14
CA ALA A 630 -27.56 20.22 -55.31
C ALA A 630 -26.15 20.79 -55.04
N HIS A 631 -24.98 20.22 -55.40
CA HIS A 631 -24.54 19.02 -56.19
C HIS A 631 -23.48 18.24 -55.36
N GLY A 632 -23.18 16.94 -55.56
CA GLY A 632 -22.41 16.35 -56.68
C GLY A 632 -20.88 16.52 -56.45
N GLU A 633 -20.01 15.51 -56.53
CA GLU A 633 -20.14 14.12 -56.99
C GLU A 633 -19.20 13.17 -56.22
N ALA A 634 -19.55 11.88 -56.19
CA ALA A 634 -18.64 10.79 -55.84
C ALA A 634 -18.79 9.67 -56.88
N ALA A 635 -17.66 9.10 -57.30
CA ALA A 635 -17.57 7.83 -58.02
C ALA A 635 -16.44 7.03 -57.35
N SER A 636 -16.66 5.89 -56.68
CA SER A 636 -17.34 4.66 -57.08
C SER A 636 -16.59 3.84 -58.15
N THR A 637 -15.76 2.92 -57.69
CA THR A 637 -15.73 1.55 -58.23
C THR A 637 -15.53 0.59 -57.07
N GLY A 638 -16.40 -0.40 -56.97
CA GLY A 638 -16.27 -1.50 -56.03
C GLY A 638 -16.23 -2.83 -56.79
N HIS A 639 -15.64 -3.84 -56.18
CA HIS A 639 -15.97 -5.24 -56.47
C HIS A 639 -16.00 -5.98 -55.14
N GLY A 640 -17.10 -6.70 -54.89
CA GLY A 640 -17.34 -7.41 -53.64
C GLY A 640 -17.46 -8.92 -53.84
N ALA A 641 -17.04 -9.65 -52.82
CA ALA A 641 -17.41 -11.01 -52.41
C ALA A 641 -16.61 -11.29 -51.12
N GLY A 642 -17.09 -11.94 -50.07
CA GLY A 642 -18.39 -12.55 -49.83
C GLY A 642 -18.23 -13.72 -48.84
N HIS A 643 -19.04 -13.74 -47.78
CA HIS A 643 -19.15 -14.79 -46.73
C HIS A 643 -18.02 -14.89 -45.68
N GLY A 644 -18.42 -15.20 -44.43
CA GLY A 644 -17.49 -15.61 -43.37
C GLY A 644 -17.76 -15.10 -41.95
N GLY A 645 -19.03 -14.91 -41.53
CA GLY A 645 -19.32 -14.57 -40.13
C GLY A 645 -19.02 -15.74 -39.20
N GLY A 646 -18.17 -15.53 -38.20
CA GLY A 646 -17.87 -16.49 -37.14
C GLY A 646 -17.62 -15.77 -35.82
N HIS A 647 -18.59 -15.82 -34.91
CA HIS A 647 -18.45 -15.30 -33.56
C HIS A 647 -17.50 -16.21 -32.76
N GLY A 648 -16.21 -15.85 -32.74
CA GLY A 648 -15.26 -16.39 -31.78
C GLY A 648 -15.53 -15.79 -30.40
N HIS A 649 -16.24 -16.51 -29.55
CA HIS A 649 -16.20 -16.22 -28.11
C HIS A 649 -14.75 -16.35 -27.64
N GLY A 650 -14.21 -15.28 -27.06
CA GLY A 650 -12.92 -15.31 -26.40
C GLY A 650 -13.00 -16.13 -25.12
N GLU A 651 -12.85 -17.45 -25.23
CA GLU A 651 -12.60 -18.30 -24.07
C GLU A 651 -11.28 -17.87 -23.42
N ASN A 652 -11.33 -17.59 -22.11
CA ASN A 652 -10.12 -17.41 -21.31
C ASN A 652 -9.33 -18.72 -21.31
N ARG A 653 -8.31 -18.79 -22.16
CA ARG A 653 -7.28 -19.82 -22.08
C ARG A 653 -6.50 -19.62 -20.78
N HIS A 654 -6.91 -20.32 -19.73
CA HIS A 654 -6.11 -20.50 -18.54
C HIS A 654 -4.77 -21.12 -18.95
N ASP A 655 -3.68 -20.36 -18.77
CA ASP A 655 -2.33 -20.86 -19.03
C ASP A 655 -1.97 -21.89 -17.94
N THR A 656 -1.81 -23.14 -18.33
CA THR A 656 -1.59 -24.28 -17.43
C THR A 656 -0.13 -24.43 -16.95
N ARG A 657 0.74 -23.44 -17.22
CA ARG A 657 2.19 -23.63 -17.18
C ARG A 657 2.88 -23.49 -15.81
N VAL A 658 2.36 -22.70 -14.86
CA VAL A 658 2.70 -22.71 -13.41
C VAL A 658 1.55 -22.02 -12.66
N ASN A 659 1.16 -22.50 -11.47
CA ASN A 659 0.20 -21.84 -10.60
C ASN A 659 0.68 -21.74 -9.15
N SER A 660 0.12 -20.78 -8.42
CA SER A 660 0.20 -20.69 -6.96
C SER A 660 -1.19 -20.82 -6.35
N PHE A 661 -1.33 -21.61 -5.29
CA PHE A 661 -2.59 -21.77 -4.57
C PHE A 661 -2.34 -21.99 -3.08
N SER A 662 -3.24 -21.45 -2.26
CA SER A 662 -3.21 -21.52 -0.81
C SER A 662 -4.28 -22.49 -0.29
N ILE A 663 -4.00 -23.11 0.87
CA ILE A 663 -4.99 -23.84 1.67
C ILE A 663 -4.93 -23.27 3.09
N VAL A 664 -6.11 -23.00 3.65
CA VAL A 664 -6.27 -22.49 5.01
C VAL A 664 -7.23 -23.40 5.76
N ARG A 665 -6.82 -23.91 6.92
CA ARG A 665 -7.63 -24.81 7.76
C ARG A 665 -7.47 -24.49 9.24
N GLU A 666 -8.60 -24.26 9.92
CA GLU A 666 -8.68 -24.14 11.37
C GLU A 666 -8.57 -25.55 12.00
N GLY A 667 -7.82 -25.66 13.10
CA GLY A 667 -7.57 -26.91 13.81
C GLY A 667 -6.09 -27.21 14.02
N GLU A 668 -5.80 -28.22 14.84
CA GLU A 668 -4.44 -28.65 15.17
C GLU A 668 -4.02 -29.88 14.34
N ILE A 669 -2.81 -29.83 13.79
CA ILE A 669 -2.18 -30.89 13.00
C ILE A 669 -1.53 -31.91 13.93
N VAL A 670 -1.71 -33.21 13.64
CA VAL A 670 -1.07 -34.30 14.37
C VAL A 670 0.41 -34.42 13.94
N PRO A 671 1.40 -34.21 14.84
CA PRO A 671 2.81 -34.10 14.46
C PRO A 671 3.33 -35.27 13.62
N ARG A 672 2.94 -36.51 13.97
CA ARG A 672 3.37 -37.71 13.24
C ARG A 672 2.81 -37.81 11.82
N ARG A 673 1.64 -37.21 11.55
CA ARG A 673 1.04 -37.19 10.22
C ARG A 673 1.68 -36.10 9.36
N LEU A 674 1.99 -34.95 9.95
CA LEU A 674 2.74 -33.87 9.29
C LEU A 674 4.05 -34.38 8.68
N SER A 675 4.93 -34.99 9.48
CA SER A 675 6.23 -35.49 9.00
C SER A 675 6.10 -36.55 7.90
N ALA A 676 5.09 -37.44 7.97
CA ALA A 676 4.84 -38.45 6.96
C ALA A 676 4.33 -37.85 5.65
N TRP A 677 3.47 -36.84 5.72
CA TRP A 677 2.94 -36.13 4.56
C TRP A 677 4.03 -35.28 3.88
N MET A 678 4.86 -34.57 4.65
CA MET A 678 5.97 -33.77 4.10
C MET A 678 6.97 -34.61 3.31
N GLN A 679 7.30 -35.82 3.79
CA GLN A 679 8.13 -36.78 3.03
C GLN A 679 7.47 -37.20 1.70
N SER A 680 6.14 -37.25 1.62
CA SER A 680 5.42 -37.55 0.38
C SER A 680 5.43 -36.39 -0.62
N LEU A 681 5.51 -35.13 -0.16
CA LEU A 681 5.60 -33.96 -1.03
C LEU A 681 6.93 -33.93 -1.81
N GLY A 682 8.03 -34.31 -1.17
CA GLY A 682 9.34 -34.47 -1.83
C GLY A 682 9.42 -35.66 -2.80
N GLN A 683 8.39 -36.50 -2.87
CA GLN A 683 8.30 -37.67 -3.76
C GLN A 683 7.02 -37.66 -4.59
N LEU A 684 6.48 -36.47 -4.89
CA LEU A 684 5.23 -36.32 -5.62
C LEU A 684 5.28 -37.07 -6.97
N PRO A 685 4.29 -37.91 -7.30
CA PRO A 685 4.19 -38.54 -8.61
C PRO A 685 4.12 -37.50 -9.74
N ALA A 686 4.76 -37.76 -10.88
CA ALA A 686 4.85 -36.79 -11.97
C ALA A 686 3.48 -36.39 -12.57
N ASP A 687 2.46 -37.24 -12.44
CA ASP A 687 1.07 -36.96 -12.81
C ASP A 687 0.33 -36.06 -11.80
N LYS A 688 0.93 -35.75 -10.65
CA LYS A 688 0.42 -34.82 -9.62
C LYS A 688 1.07 -33.43 -9.66
N GLY A 689 1.99 -33.21 -10.61
CA GLY A 689 2.67 -31.95 -10.83
C GLY A 689 4.07 -31.89 -10.20
N VAL A 690 4.69 -30.72 -10.28
CA VAL A 690 6.03 -30.45 -9.74
C VAL A 690 5.97 -29.22 -8.85
N VAL A 691 6.21 -29.40 -7.54
CA VAL A 691 6.27 -28.29 -6.58
C VAL A 691 7.62 -27.61 -6.69
N PHE A 692 7.62 -26.30 -6.90
CA PHE A 692 8.82 -25.47 -6.91
C PHE A 692 9.06 -24.82 -5.54
N ARG A 693 7.99 -24.35 -4.88
CA ARG A 693 8.09 -23.68 -3.58
C ARG A 693 6.93 -23.99 -2.67
N ILE A 694 7.20 -24.10 -1.36
CA ILE A 694 6.19 -24.18 -0.30
C ILE A 694 6.50 -23.11 0.75
N LYS A 695 5.44 -22.46 1.26
CA LYS A 695 5.47 -21.51 2.37
C LYS A 695 4.28 -21.82 3.29
N ALA A 696 4.51 -22.15 4.55
CA ALA A 696 3.42 -22.50 5.48
C ALA A 696 3.60 -21.97 6.90
N ILE A 697 2.48 -21.75 7.59
CA ILE A 697 2.35 -21.51 9.03
C ILE A 697 1.38 -22.58 9.55
N LEU A 698 1.79 -23.39 10.51
CA LEU A 698 1.11 -24.61 10.92
C LEU A 698 0.77 -24.56 12.41
N ALA A 699 -0.48 -24.85 12.75
CA ALA A 699 -0.92 -25.07 14.11
C ALA A 699 -0.71 -26.54 14.46
N VAL A 700 0.40 -26.87 15.10
CA VAL A 700 0.73 -28.26 15.48
C VAL A 700 0.17 -28.57 16.86
N LYS A 701 -0.40 -29.78 17.02
CA LYS A 701 -0.99 -30.22 18.29
C LYS A 701 0.08 -30.38 19.38
N ASP A 702 -0.27 -29.96 20.59
CA ASP A 702 0.62 -29.90 21.75
C ASP A 702 1.83 -28.98 21.54
N HIS A 703 1.79 -28.14 20.50
CA HIS A 703 2.81 -27.14 20.17
C HIS A 703 2.28 -25.71 20.47
N PRO A 704 2.97 -24.92 21.32
CA PRO A 704 2.51 -23.58 21.69
C PRO A 704 2.88 -22.49 20.67
N TYR A 705 3.80 -22.78 19.74
CA TYR A 705 4.25 -21.85 18.71
C TYR A 705 3.62 -22.10 17.34
N LYS A 706 3.57 -21.04 16.53
CA LYS A 706 3.23 -21.10 15.10
C LYS A 706 4.40 -21.74 14.34
N HIS A 707 4.25 -23.00 13.95
CA HIS A 707 5.32 -23.74 13.30
C HIS A 707 5.41 -23.36 11.82
N VAL A 708 6.50 -22.74 11.39
CA VAL A 708 6.67 -22.23 10.02
C VAL A 708 7.49 -23.22 9.21
N PHE A 709 7.10 -23.43 7.95
CA PHE A 709 7.75 -24.36 7.04
C PHE A 709 8.06 -23.65 5.72
N HIS A 710 9.30 -23.79 5.27
CA HIS A 710 9.74 -23.34 3.95
C HIS A 710 10.30 -24.49 3.14
N ALA A 711 9.93 -24.59 1.86
CA ALA A 711 10.59 -25.53 0.94
C ALA A 711 10.85 -24.92 -0.43
N VAL A 712 11.96 -25.32 -1.02
CA VAL A 712 12.43 -25.01 -2.38
C VAL A 712 12.77 -26.35 -3.04
N MET A 713 11.89 -26.82 -3.94
CA MET A 713 11.90 -28.18 -4.47
C MET A 713 11.87 -29.26 -3.36
N ASP A 714 12.97 -30.00 -3.19
CA ASP A 714 13.20 -31.09 -2.24
C ASP A 714 14.00 -30.66 -1.00
N VAL A 715 14.39 -29.38 -0.92
CA VAL A 715 15.09 -28.79 0.23
C VAL A 715 14.09 -28.04 1.08
N SER A 716 14.11 -28.25 2.39
CA SER A 716 13.26 -27.52 3.33
C SER A 716 14.05 -26.92 4.50
N ASP A 717 13.41 -25.93 5.12
CA ASP A 717 13.81 -25.28 6.36
C ASP A 717 12.58 -25.16 7.27
N GLU A 718 12.78 -25.34 8.58
CA GLU A 718 11.72 -25.45 9.60
C GLU A 718 12.13 -24.65 10.84
N ASP A 719 11.24 -23.77 11.31
CA ASP A 719 11.47 -22.92 12.48
C ASP A 719 10.12 -22.51 13.10
N ASP A 720 10.15 -22.02 14.33
CA ASP A 720 8.96 -21.61 15.07
C ASP A 720 8.87 -20.09 15.19
N ALA A 721 7.75 -19.54 14.73
CA ALA A 721 7.44 -18.13 14.90
C ALA A 721 6.72 -17.89 16.24
N GLY A 722 6.18 -16.67 16.42
CA GLY A 722 5.56 -16.24 17.67
C GLY A 722 4.52 -17.22 18.25
N PRO A 723 4.36 -17.27 19.58
CA PRO A 723 3.39 -18.15 20.23
C PRO A 723 1.97 -17.84 19.77
N TRP A 724 1.11 -18.86 19.78
CA TRP A 724 -0.33 -18.64 19.63
C TRP A 724 -0.84 -17.77 20.77
N GLY A 725 -1.58 -16.71 20.44
CA GLY A 725 -2.23 -15.86 21.44
C GLY A 725 -3.26 -16.65 22.29
N PRO A 726 -3.56 -16.20 23.53
CA PRO A 726 -4.42 -16.96 24.46
C PRO A 726 -5.84 -17.21 23.93
N ASP A 727 -6.36 -16.29 23.10
CA ASP A 727 -7.65 -16.39 22.41
C ASP A 727 -7.47 -16.48 20.88
N GLU A 728 -6.26 -16.74 20.39
CA GLU A 728 -5.99 -16.81 18.95
C GLU A 728 -6.49 -18.11 18.35
N LYS A 729 -7.25 -18.02 17.24
CA LYS A 729 -7.65 -19.19 16.46
C LYS A 729 -6.42 -19.88 15.87
N LYS A 730 -6.23 -21.15 16.25
CA LYS A 730 -5.23 -22.05 15.67
C LYS A 730 -5.59 -22.38 14.21
N VAL A 731 -5.07 -21.58 13.29
CA VAL A 731 -5.32 -21.69 11.84
C VAL A 731 -4.01 -21.98 11.12
N SER A 732 -3.95 -23.14 10.48
CA SER A 732 -2.84 -23.48 9.59
C SER A 732 -3.09 -22.92 8.19
N LYS A 733 -2.05 -22.39 7.56
CA LYS A 733 -2.03 -21.70 6.28
C LYS A 733 -0.85 -22.24 5.47
N ILE A 734 -1.05 -22.76 4.26
CA ILE A 734 0.02 -23.28 3.39
C ILE A 734 -0.18 -22.80 1.95
N VAL A 735 0.90 -22.40 1.27
CA VAL A 735 0.89 -22.05 -0.15
C VAL A 735 1.88 -22.91 -0.91
N PHE A 736 1.43 -23.44 -2.03
CA PHE A 736 2.24 -24.14 -3.02
C PHE A 736 2.44 -23.24 -4.25
N ILE A 737 3.64 -23.29 -4.83
CA ILE A 737 3.96 -22.74 -6.15
C ILE A 737 4.56 -23.87 -6.98
N GLY A 738 4.04 -24.13 -8.18
CA GLY A 738 4.54 -25.22 -9.00
C GLY A 738 3.85 -25.40 -10.35
N LYS A 739 4.29 -26.40 -11.11
CA LYS A 739 3.77 -26.73 -12.44
C LYS A 739 2.75 -27.86 -12.36
N SER A 740 1.57 -27.64 -12.97
CA SER A 740 0.52 -28.65 -13.13
C SER A 740 0.10 -29.35 -11.82
N LEU A 741 0.08 -28.60 -10.71
CA LEU A 741 -0.21 -29.15 -9.39
C LEU A 741 -1.66 -29.67 -9.29
N ASP A 742 -1.83 -30.92 -8.87
CA ASP A 742 -3.12 -31.50 -8.50
C ASP A 742 -3.56 -30.90 -7.15
N GLN A 743 -4.25 -29.75 -7.22
CA GLN A 743 -4.73 -29.01 -6.05
C GLN A 743 -5.66 -29.86 -5.18
N LYS A 744 -6.42 -30.79 -5.78
CA LYS A 744 -7.32 -31.67 -5.04
C LYS A 744 -6.52 -32.68 -4.22
N PHE A 745 -5.55 -33.36 -4.83
CA PHE A 745 -4.67 -34.30 -4.13
C PHE A 745 -3.89 -33.63 -2.99
N LEU A 746 -3.34 -32.43 -3.24
CA LEU A 746 -2.60 -31.67 -2.23
C LEU A 746 -3.50 -31.18 -1.09
N ARG A 747 -4.75 -30.77 -1.38
CA ARG A 747 -5.74 -30.38 -0.37
C ARG A 747 -6.20 -31.57 0.47
N GLU A 748 -6.60 -32.68 -0.15
CA GLU A 748 -6.98 -33.91 0.56
C GLU A 748 -5.83 -34.42 1.46
N GLY A 749 -4.58 -34.34 0.98
CA GLY A 749 -3.39 -34.68 1.77
C GLY A 749 -3.17 -33.75 2.97
N PHE A 750 -3.29 -32.44 2.78
CA PHE A 750 -3.20 -31.46 3.89
C PHE A 750 -4.39 -31.57 4.85
N GLU A 751 -5.56 -31.98 4.40
CA GLU A 751 -6.73 -32.15 5.26
C GLU A 751 -6.59 -33.40 6.16
N ALA A 752 -6.00 -34.48 5.65
CA ALA A 752 -5.82 -35.75 6.37
C ALA A 752 -4.86 -35.69 7.58
N ILE A 753 -4.05 -34.63 7.74
CA ILE A 753 -3.08 -34.51 8.84
C ILE A 753 -3.65 -33.82 10.11
N PHE A 754 -4.88 -33.34 10.08
CA PHE A 754 -5.59 -32.73 11.23
C PHE A 754 -6.47 -33.72 12.01
N GLU A 755 -6.73 -34.89 11.41
CA GLU A 755 -7.49 -36.01 12.02
C GLU A 755 -6.57 -37.06 12.67
#